data_AF-A0A815QZF6-F1
#
_entry.id   AF-A0A815QZF6-F1
#
_cell.length_a   1.000
_cell.length_b   1.000
_cell.length_c   1.000
_cell.angle_alpha   90.00
_cell.angle_beta   90.00
_cell.angle_gamma   90.00
#
_symmetry.space_group_name_H-M   'P 1'
#
loop_
_entity.id
_entity.type
_entity.pdbx_description
1 polymer ?
#
loop_
_entity_poly.entity_id
_entity_poly.type
_entity_poly.pdbx_seq_one_letter_code
_entity_poly.pdbx_strand_id
1 'polypeptide(L)'
;MQAAKSINDNRYRLQWIDILSKMKEIKLSLEQFIQVYVHYQKVFLQFPFDTSAFIYLIQRMHPSKKEKESPFRIFLRLNQNLQLDRSMFFEQFQWIFSKGIKNQWYDMKDIAELFTWLRSQDQLFSQYFYHYSSNVNTDELWDMFLYLCRLNTINNITQKYLVTILSERIPSVSVELFHRYTKLAKTCLTEIKSESHSLFIELFEKIFDAFIIKRIDYSQYSYRLTRTDCKDLLQIGLEMSSTHRLERPSCLLLVRKILCDIESYHKTNAQKLKCLFENLKNFDENLCQKYAAEKIIDDEWLKDFYITNIQIWSKLDQETYQYLCTNHQNNPWAIYIWSQIVHSSLSNILNNNHIDILSKINDWMKNVKCDIYNPTDIFTIILVNKLFELILMKYSRSIMTLPNIDIIMKFIIAMRESTSRRIDAQQINNFINNGLDTIHEILHLKSKCSLYRDLLTDSIIYCFLPLIDFNKILGSVDHQQYKFPLTTVNIDSIVGLPKPKDIDIRNIESNEEFLFRFIQQINEWFDWFDRFIDIFQYIIDWLKNHNVNYSNQLFIDLLNIRYDSKMTFIEMRIIIDRILKILQPFKDLQHLCYLFNCLISLEILNPGTLSIQDNTMKFLIELKRFQPNNTFTVESRTTYEHIIYISDRQQVQWSLVSENYPCHIKLEYRIHGMNNQYKILYQKENVPIHKNILHGQFESQRNGQLLITINNKNSSTSRIIWYQIKSISLSTCHLFDGIFNIYYNKYYHETSQMISEQDFSQLLDEVFDFINKLLNGNLSLRAMTELRTIFYDKNINIREEVKKLYKNCLNEQNNNRTNISTNTLVQIPVIHSNEKEIEQVCKWLQIYQYYTHLNVIMKCIEKFDILSLDNEEEIIIHLRHLSNNENCSLRDITQAYQILQDCFQNLTHQHLQLVKTIVEYSNVIQMMKKFDLYSTNGRRHFQELRDNLTTQFQLQELNNMILNSLIITYTLIEPFIFKAKNFNDFIYRLAQLSNLEENSLNHIKVINDNISIVTMWLSTEETTVLDNALITMEHLYKNGIVNIYLRHLTRKSSYYEISYSIDRIQNKIKKVKNENNQKEQIENNDEIKIKKIQFLLSMSDIDDHKRQLTFCNVDVQQNLIYKKVLIDGQLKLLKTIENIYDIFTKLELAGHPDYQLRDEHYEIHFQQSKQNKLRSMMNSSQYTEFKVPCFQYVTGTF
;
A
#
# COMPACT_ATOMS: atom_id res chain seq x y z
N MET A 1 -25.08 1.94 -96.42
CA MET A 1 -25.13 0.68 -97.20
C MET A 1 -23.88 0.43 -98.06
N GLN A 2 -23.34 1.41 -98.82
CA GLN A 2 -22.10 1.18 -99.60
C GLN A 2 -20.86 0.83 -98.75
N ALA A 3 -20.74 1.35 -97.52
CA ALA A 3 -19.64 0.99 -96.61
C ALA A 3 -19.74 -0.43 -96.01
N ALA A 4 -20.94 -1.05 -96.03
CA ALA A 4 -21.14 -2.40 -95.48
C ALA A 4 -20.88 -3.51 -96.53
N LYS A 5 -20.71 -3.15 -97.82
CA LYS A 5 -20.42 -4.11 -98.89
C LYS A 5 -18.92 -4.40 -99.09
N SER A 6 -18.01 -3.71 -98.42
CA SER A 6 -16.56 -3.87 -98.58
C SER A 6 -15.84 -4.57 -97.42
N ILE A 7 -16.57 -5.16 -96.46
CA ILE A 7 -15.97 -5.90 -95.35
C ILE A 7 -16.67 -7.27 -95.27
N ASN A 8 -16.25 -8.18 -96.14
CA ASN A 8 -16.65 -9.57 -96.11
C ASN A 8 -15.39 -10.38 -95.80
N ASP A 9 -15.00 -10.38 -94.52
CA ASP A 9 -13.99 -11.29 -94.01
C ASP A 9 -14.44 -11.81 -92.64
N ASN A 10 -14.63 -13.12 -92.56
CA ASN A 10 -15.26 -13.83 -91.45
C ASN A 10 -14.33 -13.86 -90.23
N ARG A 11 -14.42 -12.85 -89.34
CA ARG A 11 -14.16 -13.00 -87.88
C ARG A 11 -14.44 -11.78 -86.97
N TYR A 12 -15.02 -10.69 -87.47
CA TYR A 12 -15.38 -9.54 -86.64
C TYR A 12 -16.90 -9.24 -86.72
N ARG A 13 -17.60 -9.32 -85.58
CA ARG A 13 -18.97 -8.77 -85.45
C ARG A 13 -18.86 -7.25 -85.59
N LEU A 14 -19.33 -6.69 -86.71
CA LEU A 14 -19.39 -5.23 -86.93
C LEU A 14 -20.30 -4.58 -85.87
N GLN A 15 -19.73 -3.80 -84.95
CA GLN A 15 -20.51 -3.04 -83.98
C GLN A 15 -20.83 -1.64 -84.53
N TRP A 16 -21.96 -1.07 -84.12
CA TRP A 16 -22.38 0.26 -84.58
C TRP A 16 -21.39 1.36 -84.18
N ILE A 17 -20.70 1.21 -83.04
CA ILE A 17 -19.67 2.15 -82.61
C ILE A 17 -18.48 2.24 -83.59
N ASP A 18 -18.10 1.12 -84.22
CA ASP A 18 -17.02 1.06 -85.22
C ASP A 18 -17.44 1.72 -86.55
N ILE A 19 -18.73 1.64 -86.88
CA ILE A 19 -19.30 2.29 -88.06
C ILE A 19 -19.41 3.79 -87.82
N LEU A 20 -19.92 4.20 -86.67
CA LEU A 20 -20.13 5.59 -86.29
C LEU A 20 -18.82 6.36 -86.10
N SER A 21 -17.78 5.71 -85.57
CA SER A 21 -16.46 6.32 -85.40
C SER A 21 -15.75 6.63 -86.72
N LYS A 22 -16.08 5.90 -87.79
CA LYS A 22 -15.55 6.14 -89.16
C LYS A 22 -16.32 7.21 -89.94
N MET A 23 -17.48 7.67 -89.45
CA MET A 23 -18.23 8.76 -90.08
C MET A 23 -17.60 10.12 -89.73
N LYS A 24 -17.21 10.90 -90.76
CA LYS A 24 -16.61 12.24 -90.56
C LYS A 24 -17.62 13.29 -90.06
N GLU A 25 -18.85 13.28 -90.58
CA GLU A 25 -19.93 14.16 -90.12
C GLU A 25 -21.27 13.41 -90.05
N ILE A 26 -22.00 13.58 -88.95
CA ILE A 26 -23.38 13.13 -88.80
C ILE A 26 -24.26 14.39 -88.73
N LYS A 27 -24.97 14.71 -89.81
CA LYS A 27 -25.78 15.95 -89.91
C LYS A 27 -27.15 15.86 -89.22
N LEU A 28 -27.59 14.65 -88.86
CA LEU A 28 -28.86 14.39 -88.17
C LEU A 28 -28.80 14.87 -86.70
N SER A 29 -29.95 15.03 -86.04
CA SER A 29 -30.03 15.04 -84.56
C SER A 29 -30.02 13.61 -84.03
N LEU A 30 -29.76 13.42 -82.73
CA LEU A 30 -29.78 12.09 -82.11
C LEU A 30 -31.14 11.42 -82.33
N GLU A 31 -32.23 12.18 -82.18
CA GLU A 31 -33.59 11.70 -82.39
C GLU A 31 -33.87 11.31 -83.85
N GLN A 32 -33.47 12.15 -84.82
CA GLN A 32 -33.62 11.83 -86.24
C GLN A 32 -32.80 10.60 -86.64
N PHE A 33 -31.59 10.44 -86.10
CA PHE A 33 -30.76 9.26 -86.35
C PHE A 33 -31.47 8.00 -85.86
N ILE A 34 -32.07 8.06 -84.67
CA ILE A 34 -32.76 6.92 -84.07
C ILE A 34 -34.07 6.61 -84.79
N GLN A 35 -34.84 7.61 -85.21
CA GLN A 35 -36.05 7.40 -86.02
C GLN A 35 -35.73 6.69 -87.34
N VAL A 36 -34.65 7.10 -88.02
CA VAL A 36 -34.16 6.44 -89.23
C VAL A 36 -33.70 5.00 -88.93
N TYR A 37 -32.98 4.79 -87.82
CA TYR A 37 -32.58 3.45 -87.41
C TYR A 37 -33.78 2.54 -87.13
N VAL A 38 -34.78 3.02 -86.37
CA VAL A 38 -36.01 2.28 -86.05
C VAL A 38 -36.81 1.97 -87.32
N HIS A 39 -36.91 2.92 -88.25
CA HIS A 39 -37.59 2.70 -89.54
C HIS A 39 -36.96 1.56 -90.37
N TYR A 40 -35.63 1.43 -90.32
CA TYR A 40 -34.88 0.38 -91.02
C TYR A 40 -34.44 -0.78 -90.11
N GLN A 41 -34.95 -0.88 -88.88
CA GLN A 41 -34.47 -1.80 -87.85
C GLN A 41 -34.51 -3.27 -88.29
N LYS A 42 -35.52 -3.66 -89.08
CA LYS A 42 -35.64 -5.00 -89.66
C LYS A 42 -34.48 -5.36 -90.60
N VAL A 43 -33.89 -4.37 -91.28
CA VAL A 43 -32.73 -4.56 -92.17
C VAL A 43 -31.45 -4.76 -91.35
N PHE A 44 -31.40 -4.24 -90.13
CA PHE A 44 -30.25 -4.32 -89.24
C PHE A 44 -30.38 -5.39 -88.15
N LEU A 45 -31.32 -6.35 -88.28
CA LEU A 45 -31.55 -7.42 -87.29
C LEU A 45 -30.29 -8.23 -86.94
N GLN A 46 -29.35 -8.36 -87.88
CA GLN A 46 -28.08 -9.07 -87.67
C GLN A 46 -27.03 -8.24 -86.90
N PHE A 47 -27.25 -6.94 -86.75
CA PHE A 47 -26.36 -5.98 -86.06
C PHE A 47 -27.21 -4.97 -85.26
N PRO A 48 -27.75 -5.35 -84.09
CA PRO A 48 -28.58 -4.46 -83.28
C PRO A 48 -27.78 -3.26 -82.77
N PHE A 49 -28.45 -2.12 -82.66
CA PHE A 49 -27.88 -0.89 -82.11
C PHE A 49 -27.75 -1.03 -80.60
N ASP A 50 -26.51 -0.98 -80.11
CA ASP A 50 -26.15 -1.30 -78.74
C ASP A 50 -25.94 -0.04 -77.88
N THR A 51 -25.93 -0.24 -76.56
CA THR A 51 -25.78 0.85 -75.57
C THR A 51 -24.48 1.65 -75.78
N SER A 52 -23.39 0.98 -76.14
CA SER A 52 -22.09 1.62 -76.43
C SER A 52 -22.18 2.57 -77.63
N ALA A 53 -22.83 2.17 -78.73
CA ALA A 53 -23.06 3.04 -79.88
C ALA A 53 -23.97 4.22 -79.55
N PHE A 54 -25.02 4.00 -78.75
CA PHE A 54 -25.92 5.06 -78.29
C PHE A 54 -25.18 6.12 -77.44
N ILE A 55 -24.33 5.68 -76.52
CA ILE A 55 -23.49 6.57 -75.69
C ILE A 55 -22.48 7.32 -76.54
N TYR A 56 -21.86 6.66 -77.52
CA TYR A 56 -20.96 7.30 -78.48
C TYR A 56 -21.65 8.40 -79.29
N LEU A 57 -22.90 8.18 -79.72
CA LEU A 57 -23.70 9.20 -80.40
C LEU A 57 -24.01 10.37 -79.47
N ILE A 58 -24.44 10.11 -78.23
CA ILE A 58 -24.65 11.17 -77.24
C ILE A 58 -23.36 11.99 -77.07
N GLN A 59 -22.21 11.33 -76.89
CA GLN A 59 -20.92 11.99 -76.70
C GLN A 59 -20.53 12.90 -77.86
N ARG A 60 -20.85 12.51 -79.11
CA ARG A 60 -20.54 13.30 -80.31
C ARG A 60 -21.56 14.38 -80.65
N MET A 61 -22.84 14.09 -80.47
CA MET A 61 -23.93 14.92 -80.99
C MET A 61 -24.47 15.90 -79.95
N HIS A 62 -24.49 15.51 -78.68
CA HIS A 62 -25.03 16.33 -77.60
C HIS A 62 -24.25 17.64 -77.34
N PRO A 63 -22.90 17.68 -77.40
CA PRO A 63 -22.16 18.93 -77.12
C PRO A 63 -22.36 20.03 -78.17
N SER A 64 -22.91 19.71 -79.35
CA SER A 64 -22.89 20.58 -80.54
C SER A 64 -24.26 21.13 -80.95
N LYS A 65 -25.36 20.63 -80.39
CA LYS A 65 -26.72 21.16 -80.63
C LYS A 65 -27.40 21.37 -79.27
N LYS A 66 -27.97 22.55 -79.04
CA LYS A 66 -28.93 22.77 -77.94
C LYS A 66 -30.18 21.93 -78.22
N GLU A 67 -30.10 20.64 -77.95
CA GLU A 67 -31.26 19.75 -77.99
C GLU A 67 -32.23 20.20 -76.89
N LYS A 68 -33.55 20.14 -77.17
CA LYS A 68 -34.60 20.58 -76.24
C LYS A 68 -34.78 19.64 -75.03
N GLU A 69 -34.18 18.45 -75.07
CA GLU A 69 -34.30 17.41 -74.04
C GLU A 69 -32.92 16.87 -73.66
N SER A 70 -32.75 16.47 -72.40
CA SER A 70 -31.49 15.93 -71.89
C SER A 70 -31.23 14.49 -72.39
N PRO A 71 -29.96 14.02 -72.45
CA PRO A 71 -29.62 12.71 -72.98
C PRO A 71 -30.25 11.54 -72.21
N PHE A 72 -30.45 11.70 -70.91
CA PHE A 72 -31.08 10.69 -70.07
C PHE A 72 -32.62 10.68 -70.23
N ARG A 73 -33.26 11.83 -70.53
CA ARG A 73 -34.67 11.85 -70.95
C ARG A 73 -34.84 11.18 -72.32
N ILE A 74 -33.97 11.52 -73.26
CA ILE A 74 -33.93 10.91 -74.59
C ILE A 74 -33.71 9.39 -74.46
N PHE A 75 -32.78 8.96 -73.60
CA PHE A 75 -32.57 7.54 -73.29
C PHE A 75 -33.84 6.88 -72.75
N LEU A 76 -34.47 7.41 -71.70
CA LEU A 76 -35.65 6.78 -71.12
C LEU A 76 -36.82 6.68 -72.11
N ARG A 77 -37.00 7.70 -72.95
CA ARG A 77 -38.04 7.72 -73.99
C ARG A 77 -37.75 6.71 -75.10
N LEU A 78 -36.52 6.65 -75.59
CA LEU A 78 -36.16 5.82 -76.75
C LEU A 78 -35.81 4.38 -76.39
N ASN A 79 -35.42 4.10 -75.14
CA ASN A 79 -35.12 2.74 -74.67
C ASN A 79 -36.34 1.81 -74.78
N GLN A 80 -37.56 2.34 -74.67
CA GLN A 80 -38.79 1.56 -74.87
C GLN A 80 -38.86 0.89 -76.27
N ASN A 81 -38.27 1.51 -77.29
CA ASN A 81 -38.28 1.02 -78.67
C ASN A 81 -37.01 0.25 -79.06
N LEU A 82 -35.89 0.50 -78.36
CA LEU A 82 -34.56 -0.03 -78.71
C LEU A 82 -34.07 -1.15 -77.79
N GLN A 83 -34.72 -1.40 -76.64
CA GLN A 83 -34.32 -2.41 -75.65
C GLN A 83 -32.82 -2.33 -75.23
N LEU A 84 -32.33 -1.11 -75.02
CA LEU A 84 -30.97 -0.83 -74.57
C LEU A 84 -30.79 -1.23 -73.09
N ASP A 85 -29.62 -1.80 -72.77
CA ASP A 85 -29.26 -2.18 -71.40
C ASP A 85 -29.15 -0.94 -70.51
N ARG A 86 -30.02 -0.87 -69.50
CA ARG A 86 -30.09 0.24 -68.53
C ARG A 86 -28.90 0.27 -67.58
N SER A 87 -28.42 -0.88 -67.13
CA SER A 87 -27.29 -0.97 -66.21
C SER A 87 -26.02 -0.50 -66.92
N MET A 88 -25.78 -1.04 -68.11
CA MET A 88 -24.63 -0.67 -68.94
C MET A 88 -24.69 0.81 -69.35
N PHE A 89 -25.89 1.37 -69.56
CA PHE A 89 -26.05 2.80 -69.87
C PHE A 89 -25.58 3.67 -68.70
N PHE A 90 -26.10 3.45 -67.50
CA PHE A 90 -25.75 4.26 -66.33
C PHE A 90 -24.32 4.00 -65.82
N GLU A 91 -23.67 2.92 -66.24
CA GLU A 91 -22.24 2.70 -65.96
C GLU A 91 -21.36 3.51 -66.92
N GLN A 92 -21.63 3.43 -68.22
CA GLN A 92 -20.82 4.11 -69.23
C GLN A 92 -21.12 5.61 -69.36
N PHE A 93 -22.33 6.06 -69.03
CA PHE A 93 -22.73 7.46 -69.14
C PHE A 93 -22.16 8.36 -68.03
N GLN A 94 -21.62 7.80 -66.95
CA GLN A 94 -21.13 8.56 -65.78
C GLN A 94 -20.11 9.64 -66.15
N TRP A 95 -19.16 9.28 -67.02
CA TRP A 95 -18.12 10.22 -67.45
C TRP A 95 -18.67 11.35 -68.31
N ILE A 96 -19.65 11.06 -69.18
CA ILE A 96 -20.34 12.07 -69.97
C ILE A 96 -21.18 12.98 -69.07
N PHE A 97 -21.86 12.41 -68.07
CA PHE A 97 -22.61 13.16 -67.08
C PHE A 97 -21.69 14.12 -66.30
N SER A 98 -20.57 13.63 -65.75
CA SER A 98 -19.61 14.45 -65.03
C SER A 98 -19.02 15.57 -65.90
N LYS A 99 -18.66 15.26 -67.15
CA LYS A 99 -18.21 16.26 -68.13
C LYS A 99 -19.30 17.27 -68.48
N GLY A 100 -20.55 16.82 -68.57
CA GLY A 100 -21.70 17.66 -68.84
C GLY A 100 -22.03 18.60 -67.68
N ILE A 101 -21.93 18.16 -66.44
CA ILE A 101 -22.05 19.03 -65.26
C ILE A 101 -20.97 20.11 -65.27
N LYS A 102 -19.71 19.73 -65.47
CA LYS A 102 -18.58 20.68 -65.51
C LYS A 102 -18.72 21.73 -66.62
N ASN A 103 -19.34 21.36 -67.74
CA ASN A 103 -19.58 22.25 -68.89
C ASN A 103 -20.99 22.84 -68.92
N GLN A 104 -21.78 22.69 -67.85
CA GLN A 104 -23.15 23.22 -67.71
C GLN A 104 -24.09 22.81 -68.87
N TRP A 105 -24.01 21.57 -69.31
CA TRP A 105 -24.87 21.03 -70.37
C TRP A 105 -26.30 20.69 -69.90
N TYR A 106 -26.54 20.66 -68.59
CA TYR A 106 -27.81 20.25 -68.00
C TYR A 106 -28.32 21.33 -67.05
N ASP A 107 -29.61 21.64 -67.14
CA ASP A 107 -30.26 22.51 -66.16
C ASP A 107 -30.58 21.75 -64.87
N MET A 108 -30.70 22.47 -63.75
CA MET A 108 -31.01 21.90 -62.43
C MET A 108 -32.26 21.01 -62.44
N LYS A 109 -33.28 21.38 -63.21
CA LYS A 109 -34.52 20.60 -63.35
C LYS A 109 -34.27 19.22 -63.93
N ASP A 110 -33.38 19.12 -64.93
CA ASP A 110 -33.10 17.84 -65.59
C ASP A 110 -32.28 16.93 -64.65
N ILE A 111 -31.31 17.49 -63.93
CA ILE A 111 -30.50 16.75 -62.95
C ILE A 111 -31.35 16.25 -61.78
N ALA A 112 -32.25 17.08 -61.26
CA ALA A 112 -33.15 16.69 -60.18
C ALA A 112 -34.13 15.59 -60.59
N GLU A 113 -34.59 15.58 -61.84
CA GLU A 113 -35.42 14.50 -62.37
C GLU A 113 -34.62 13.21 -62.50
N LEU A 114 -33.36 13.28 -62.96
CA LEU A 114 -32.46 12.13 -62.96
C LEU A 114 -32.29 11.55 -61.53
N PHE A 115 -32.05 12.39 -60.53
CA PHE A 115 -31.98 11.94 -59.13
C PHE A 115 -33.30 11.36 -58.63
N THR A 116 -34.43 11.91 -59.06
CA THR A 116 -35.75 11.37 -58.76
C THR A 116 -35.93 9.96 -59.34
N TRP A 117 -35.39 9.68 -60.52
CA TRP A 117 -35.43 8.35 -61.11
C TRP A 117 -34.48 7.37 -60.42
N LEU A 118 -33.28 7.83 -60.05
CA LEU A 118 -32.29 7.00 -59.40
C LEU A 118 -32.57 6.75 -57.91
N ARG A 119 -33.53 7.44 -57.29
CA ARG A 119 -33.79 7.38 -55.84
C ARG A 119 -34.08 6.00 -55.28
N SER A 120 -34.52 5.04 -56.11
CA SER A 120 -34.75 3.64 -55.70
C SER A 120 -33.54 2.72 -55.90
N GLN A 121 -32.41 3.24 -56.40
CA GLN A 121 -31.19 2.49 -56.70
C GLN A 121 -30.01 3.11 -55.93
N ASP A 122 -29.78 2.63 -54.70
CA ASP A 122 -28.81 3.18 -53.74
C ASP A 122 -27.43 3.45 -54.36
N GLN A 123 -26.86 2.44 -55.03
CA GLN A 123 -25.53 2.53 -55.66
C GLN A 123 -25.48 3.58 -56.78
N LEU A 124 -26.42 3.56 -57.71
CA LEU A 124 -26.43 4.50 -58.84
C LEU A 124 -26.74 5.93 -58.38
N PHE A 125 -27.68 6.11 -57.44
CA PHE A 125 -27.93 7.42 -56.83
C PHE A 125 -26.65 7.97 -56.19
N SER A 126 -25.97 7.15 -55.38
CA SER A 126 -24.74 7.56 -54.70
C SER A 126 -23.65 8.01 -55.67
N GLN A 127 -23.42 7.25 -56.74
CA GLN A 127 -22.38 7.53 -57.73
C GLN A 127 -22.67 8.81 -58.50
N TYR A 128 -23.91 8.97 -59.01
CA TYR A 128 -24.29 10.16 -59.77
C TYR A 128 -24.37 11.40 -58.88
N PHE A 129 -24.86 11.28 -57.65
CA PHE A 129 -24.90 12.38 -56.69
C PHE A 129 -23.49 12.81 -56.27
N TYR A 130 -22.56 11.86 -56.08
CA TYR A 130 -21.15 12.16 -55.85
C TYR A 130 -20.50 12.89 -57.04
N HIS A 131 -20.70 12.40 -58.26
CA HIS A 131 -20.21 13.05 -59.48
C HIS A 131 -20.77 14.46 -59.65
N TYR A 132 -22.04 14.68 -59.32
CA TYR A 132 -22.62 16.02 -59.31
C TYR A 132 -21.92 16.90 -58.26
N SER A 133 -21.91 16.48 -56.99
CA SER A 133 -21.35 17.24 -55.87
C SER A 133 -19.87 17.57 -55.99
N SER A 134 -19.10 16.78 -56.74
CA SER A 134 -17.68 17.02 -56.98
C SER A 134 -17.42 18.07 -58.06
N ASN A 135 -18.41 18.36 -58.91
CA ASN A 135 -18.29 19.29 -60.04
C ASN A 135 -19.09 20.59 -59.86
N VAL A 136 -19.86 20.72 -58.79
CA VAL A 136 -20.61 21.94 -58.44
C VAL A 136 -20.05 22.61 -57.18
N ASN A 137 -20.32 23.90 -57.03
CA ASN A 137 -19.98 24.61 -55.79
C ASN A 137 -21.02 24.34 -54.68
N THR A 138 -20.75 24.79 -53.45
CA THR A 138 -21.65 24.55 -52.31
C THR A 138 -22.99 25.27 -52.46
N ASP A 139 -23.05 26.42 -53.15
CA ASP A 139 -24.29 27.15 -53.41
C ASP A 139 -25.23 26.33 -54.31
N GLU A 140 -24.71 25.83 -55.42
CA GLU A 140 -25.45 24.99 -56.37
C GLU A 140 -25.91 23.67 -55.72
N LEU A 141 -25.08 23.10 -54.83
CA LEU A 141 -25.42 21.91 -54.05
C LEU A 141 -26.55 22.20 -53.05
N TRP A 142 -26.53 23.38 -52.40
CA TRP A 142 -27.59 23.83 -51.49
C TRP A 142 -28.89 24.09 -52.24
N ASP A 143 -28.83 24.74 -53.40
CA ASP A 143 -30.00 24.99 -54.25
C ASP A 143 -30.60 23.67 -54.75
N MET A 144 -29.76 22.69 -55.14
CA MET A 144 -30.22 21.34 -55.49
C MET A 144 -30.89 20.64 -54.31
N PHE A 145 -30.36 20.78 -53.09
CA PHE A 145 -30.99 20.27 -51.88
C PHE A 145 -32.39 20.87 -51.68
N LEU A 146 -32.52 22.20 -51.70
CA LEU A 146 -33.82 22.87 -51.55
C LEU A 146 -34.78 22.46 -52.68
N TYR A 147 -34.28 22.35 -53.91
CA TYR A 147 -35.07 21.96 -55.07
C TYR A 147 -35.59 20.52 -54.97
N LEU A 148 -34.77 19.56 -54.55
CA LEU A 148 -35.19 18.17 -54.33
C LEU A 148 -36.24 18.07 -53.21
N CYS A 149 -36.11 18.87 -52.15
CA CYS A 149 -37.09 18.93 -51.06
C CYS A 149 -38.46 19.46 -51.52
N ARG A 150 -38.50 20.36 -52.51
CA ARG A 150 -39.74 20.91 -53.09
C ARG A 150 -40.46 19.92 -54.01
N LEU A 151 -39.71 19.15 -54.80
CA LEU A 151 -40.30 18.34 -55.87
C LEU A 151 -40.97 17.05 -55.40
N ASN A 152 -40.47 16.38 -54.35
CA ASN A 152 -40.87 15.01 -54.01
C ASN A 152 -40.77 14.69 -52.51
N THR A 153 -41.42 13.60 -52.08
CA THR A 153 -41.16 12.96 -50.77
C THR A 153 -39.74 12.39 -50.77
N ILE A 154 -38.86 12.97 -49.93
CA ILE A 154 -37.48 12.52 -49.74
C ILE A 154 -37.51 11.12 -49.15
N ASN A 155 -36.87 10.15 -49.81
CA ASN A 155 -36.74 8.80 -49.27
C ASN A 155 -35.40 8.64 -48.51
N ASN A 156 -35.24 7.52 -47.80
CA ASN A 156 -34.07 7.25 -46.96
C ASN A 156 -32.74 7.30 -47.75
N ILE A 157 -32.73 6.87 -49.02
CA ILE A 157 -31.53 6.90 -49.89
C ILE A 157 -31.12 8.35 -50.18
N THR A 158 -32.07 9.17 -50.63
CA THR A 158 -31.83 10.59 -50.91
C THR A 158 -31.44 11.35 -49.64
N GLN A 159 -32.10 11.09 -48.51
CA GLN A 159 -31.74 11.65 -47.20
C GLN A 159 -30.31 11.30 -46.80
N LYS A 160 -29.93 10.01 -46.86
CA LYS A 160 -28.60 9.52 -46.47
C LYS A 160 -27.50 10.31 -47.18
N TYR A 161 -27.53 10.36 -48.51
CA TYR A 161 -26.47 11.00 -49.28
C TYR A 161 -26.51 12.54 -49.26
N LEU A 162 -27.71 13.15 -49.18
CA LEU A 162 -27.81 14.60 -48.98
C LEU A 162 -27.15 15.02 -47.67
N VAL A 163 -27.48 14.35 -46.56
CA VAL A 163 -26.87 14.64 -45.26
C VAL A 163 -25.37 14.42 -45.32
N THR A 164 -24.89 13.27 -45.82
CA THR A 164 -23.45 12.98 -45.86
C THR A 164 -22.67 14.05 -46.61
N ILE A 165 -23.07 14.37 -47.85
CA ILE A 165 -22.31 15.29 -48.69
C ILE A 165 -22.47 16.75 -48.21
N LEU A 166 -23.66 17.17 -47.80
CA LEU A 166 -23.85 18.53 -47.28
C LEU A 166 -23.12 18.70 -45.95
N SER A 167 -23.19 17.75 -45.03
CA SER A 167 -22.45 17.83 -43.76
C SER A 167 -20.93 17.83 -43.95
N GLU A 168 -20.41 17.24 -45.03
CA GLU A 168 -18.98 17.34 -45.40
C GLU A 168 -18.60 18.72 -45.96
N ARG A 169 -19.47 19.31 -46.79
CA ARG A 169 -19.20 20.54 -47.56
C ARG A 169 -19.59 21.83 -46.84
N ILE A 170 -20.70 21.82 -46.11
CA ILE A 170 -21.23 23.00 -45.39
C ILE A 170 -20.24 23.61 -44.39
N PRO A 171 -19.36 22.86 -43.71
CA PRO A 171 -18.53 23.47 -42.67
C PRO A 171 -17.46 24.44 -43.18
N SER A 172 -17.09 24.36 -44.47
CA SER A 172 -16.15 25.30 -45.10
C SER A 172 -16.80 26.63 -45.50
N VAL A 173 -18.13 26.74 -45.39
CA VAL A 173 -18.92 27.92 -45.75
C VAL A 173 -18.81 29.00 -44.68
N SER A 174 -18.76 30.29 -45.07
CA SER A 174 -18.76 31.42 -44.13
C SER A 174 -20.08 31.53 -43.35
N VAL A 175 -20.04 32.18 -42.19
CA VAL A 175 -21.24 32.40 -41.36
C VAL A 175 -22.31 33.19 -42.14
N GLU A 176 -21.90 34.24 -42.86
CA GLU A 176 -22.78 35.03 -43.72
C GLU A 176 -23.48 34.19 -44.81
N LEU A 177 -22.75 33.29 -45.46
CA LEU A 177 -23.32 32.44 -46.50
C LEU A 177 -24.25 31.37 -45.91
N PHE A 178 -23.93 30.85 -44.72
CA PHE A 178 -24.82 29.95 -43.98
C PHE A 178 -26.10 30.65 -43.48
N HIS A 179 -26.04 31.93 -43.10
CA HIS A 179 -27.23 32.75 -42.84
C HIS A 179 -28.13 32.85 -44.06
N ARG A 180 -27.53 33.10 -45.24
CA ARG A 180 -28.27 33.14 -46.51
C ARG A 180 -28.95 31.79 -46.78
N TYR A 181 -28.24 30.68 -46.61
CA TYR A 181 -28.79 29.33 -46.75
C TYR A 181 -29.96 29.05 -45.80
N THR A 182 -29.84 29.48 -44.55
CA THR A 182 -30.91 29.34 -43.55
C THR A 182 -32.14 30.14 -43.95
N LYS A 183 -31.95 31.38 -44.43
CA LYS A 183 -33.07 32.21 -44.92
C LYS A 183 -33.79 31.55 -46.09
N LEU A 184 -33.04 30.98 -47.03
CA LEU A 184 -33.60 30.24 -48.16
C LEU A 184 -34.30 28.95 -47.70
N ALA A 185 -33.75 28.25 -46.71
CA ALA A 185 -34.37 27.06 -46.12
C ALA A 185 -35.70 27.40 -45.42
N LYS A 186 -35.80 28.53 -44.72
CA LYS A 186 -37.05 29.03 -44.12
C LYS A 186 -38.13 29.30 -45.16
N THR A 187 -37.78 30.00 -46.25
CA THR A 187 -38.72 30.23 -47.35
C THR A 187 -39.13 28.90 -47.99
N CYS A 188 -38.19 27.99 -48.18
CA CYS A 188 -38.46 26.66 -48.74
C CYS A 188 -39.41 25.84 -47.85
N LEU A 189 -39.27 25.90 -46.52
CA LEU A 189 -40.14 25.21 -45.57
C LEU A 189 -41.62 25.58 -45.77
N THR A 190 -41.92 26.84 -46.11
CA THR A 190 -43.30 27.29 -46.40
C THR A 190 -43.86 26.76 -47.72
N GLU A 191 -43.02 26.29 -48.62
CA GLU A 191 -43.38 25.84 -49.97
C GLU A 191 -43.41 24.30 -50.11
N ILE A 192 -42.81 23.58 -49.15
CA ILE A 192 -42.79 22.10 -49.13
C ILE A 192 -44.14 21.56 -48.64
N LYS A 193 -44.56 20.39 -49.13
CA LYS A 193 -45.75 19.66 -48.66
C LYS A 193 -45.66 19.33 -47.16
N SER A 194 -46.76 19.47 -46.43
CA SER A 194 -46.83 19.26 -44.97
C SER A 194 -46.28 17.90 -44.50
N GLU A 195 -46.50 16.84 -45.28
CA GLU A 195 -46.00 15.49 -44.99
C GLU A 195 -44.47 15.37 -44.98
N SER A 196 -43.75 16.29 -45.63
CA SER A 196 -42.29 16.30 -45.73
C SER A 196 -41.62 17.30 -44.77
N HIS A 197 -42.39 18.06 -43.98
CA HIS A 197 -41.85 19.10 -43.09
C HIS A 197 -40.94 18.54 -41.99
N SER A 198 -41.37 17.47 -41.32
CA SER A 198 -40.60 16.84 -40.24
C SER A 198 -39.24 16.32 -40.74
N LEU A 199 -39.23 15.66 -41.90
CA LEU A 199 -38.03 15.15 -42.54
C LEU A 199 -37.10 16.28 -43.00
N PHE A 200 -37.64 17.36 -43.56
CA PHE A 200 -36.84 18.54 -43.92
C PHE A 200 -36.17 19.18 -42.72
N ILE A 201 -36.91 19.34 -41.61
CA ILE A 201 -36.37 19.88 -40.37
C ILE A 201 -35.27 18.96 -39.85
N GLU A 202 -35.48 17.64 -39.78
CA GLU A 202 -34.46 16.68 -39.33
C GLU A 202 -33.18 16.72 -40.18
N LEU A 203 -33.33 16.86 -41.51
CA LEU A 203 -32.22 17.00 -42.44
C LEU A 203 -31.43 18.29 -42.19
N PHE A 204 -32.14 19.42 -42.10
CA PHE A 204 -31.54 20.72 -41.81
C PHE A 204 -30.85 20.71 -40.45
N GLU A 205 -31.47 20.08 -39.45
CA GLU A 205 -30.89 19.88 -38.13
C GLU A 205 -29.53 19.16 -38.26
N LYS A 206 -29.46 17.99 -38.91
CA LYS A 206 -28.19 17.25 -39.09
C LYS A 206 -27.09 18.07 -39.77
N ILE A 207 -27.45 18.91 -40.74
CA ILE A 207 -26.53 19.81 -41.44
C ILE A 207 -26.06 20.94 -40.51
N PHE A 208 -26.98 21.54 -39.76
CA PHE A 208 -26.68 22.57 -38.76
C PHE A 208 -25.72 22.05 -37.68
N ASP A 209 -25.94 20.83 -37.19
CA ASP A 209 -25.05 20.24 -36.17
C ASP A 209 -23.63 20.05 -36.72
N ALA A 210 -23.51 19.53 -37.94
CA ALA A 210 -22.22 19.35 -38.62
C ALA A 210 -21.49 20.68 -38.85
N PHE A 211 -22.23 21.75 -39.17
CA PHE A 211 -21.68 23.10 -39.32
C PHE A 211 -21.12 23.62 -37.98
N ILE A 212 -21.89 23.52 -36.89
CA ILE A 212 -21.51 24.03 -35.58
C ILE A 212 -20.34 23.23 -34.97
N ILE A 213 -20.43 21.89 -34.94
CA ILE A 213 -19.40 21.02 -34.35
C ILE A 213 -18.04 21.30 -35.00
N LYS A 214 -17.98 21.34 -36.33
CA LYS A 214 -16.69 21.53 -37.01
C LYS A 214 -16.12 22.95 -36.81
N ARG A 215 -16.98 23.96 -36.62
CA ARG A 215 -16.57 25.35 -36.42
C ARG A 215 -16.12 25.64 -34.99
N ILE A 216 -16.61 24.91 -34.01
CA ILE A 216 -16.26 25.08 -32.60
C ILE A 216 -15.10 24.16 -32.19
N ASP A 217 -15.12 22.87 -32.58
CA ASP A 217 -14.18 21.86 -32.06
C ASP A 217 -12.84 21.78 -32.82
N TYR A 218 -12.78 22.18 -34.10
CA TYR A 218 -11.52 22.15 -34.85
C TYR A 218 -10.75 23.46 -34.66
N SER A 219 -9.56 23.36 -34.05
CA SER A 219 -8.66 24.48 -33.72
C SER A 219 -8.31 25.40 -34.89
N GLN A 220 -8.32 24.87 -36.12
CA GLN A 220 -8.11 25.65 -37.36
C GLN A 220 -9.26 26.63 -37.68
N TYR A 221 -10.43 26.47 -37.06
CA TYR A 221 -11.63 27.29 -37.29
C TYR A 221 -12.20 27.95 -36.03
N SER A 222 -11.75 27.54 -34.83
CA SER A 222 -12.31 27.98 -33.54
C SER A 222 -12.27 29.50 -33.32
N TYR A 223 -11.26 30.20 -33.84
CA TYR A 223 -11.10 31.65 -33.68
C TYR A 223 -11.95 32.51 -34.63
N ARG A 224 -12.78 31.92 -35.50
CA ARG A 224 -13.54 32.69 -36.52
C ARG A 224 -14.96 33.08 -36.14
N LEU A 225 -15.57 32.45 -35.12
CA LEU A 225 -16.92 32.79 -34.69
C LEU A 225 -16.86 33.90 -33.65
N THR A 226 -17.35 35.08 -33.99
CA THR A 226 -17.54 36.15 -33.02
C THR A 226 -18.69 35.79 -32.06
N ARG A 227 -18.75 36.49 -30.92
CA ARG A 227 -19.83 36.30 -29.96
C ARG A 227 -21.20 36.66 -30.54
N THR A 228 -21.25 37.64 -31.44
CA THR A 228 -22.44 38.01 -32.21
C THR A 228 -22.85 36.87 -33.16
N ASP A 229 -21.90 36.28 -33.90
CA ASP A 229 -22.20 35.13 -34.77
C ASP A 229 -22.77 33.95 -33.97
N CYS A 230 -22.26 33.71 -32.75
CA CYS A 230 -22.76 32.62 -31.91
C CYS A 230 -24.20 32.87 -31.43
N LYS A 231 -24.55 34.12 -31.10
CA LYS A 231 -25.92 34.49 -30.72
C LYS A 231 -26.88 34.33 -31.90
N ASP A 232 -26.48 34.77 -33.08
CA ASP A 232 -27.29 34.69 -34.30
C ASP A 232 -27.49 33.22 -34.74
N LEU A 233 -26.46 32.39 -34.64
CA LEU A 233 -26.54 30.95 -34.89
C LEU A 233 -27.38 30.21 -33.85
N LEU A 234 -27.32 30.62 -32.57
CA LEU A 234 -28.15 30.05 -31.51
C LEU A 234 -29.63 30.35 -31.78
N GLN A 235 -29.94 31.59 -32.18
CA GLN A 235 -31.29 31.99 -32.56
C GLN A 235 -31.80 31.15 -33.76
N ILE A 236 -30.95 30.93 -34.77
CA ILE A 236 -31.28 30.04 -35.91
C ILE A 236 -31.56 28.61 -35.47
N GLY A 237 -30.71 28.05 -34.61
CA GLY A 237 -30.88 26.69 -34.10
C GLY A 237 -32.18 26.52 -33.31
N LEU A 238 -32.57 27.54 -32.56
CA LEU A 238 -33.84 27.57 -31.83
C LEU A 238 -35.05 27.73 -32.76
N GLU A 239 -34.97 28.59 -33.77
CA GLU A 239 -36.09 28.87 -34.69
C GLU A 239 -36.37 27.75 -35.69
N MET A 240 -35.33 27.04 -36.15
CA MET A 240 -35.47 25.96 -37.16
C MET A 240 -35.72 24.59 -36.55
N SER A 241 -35.68 24.45 -35.22
CA SER A 241 -35.87 23.16 -34.56
C SER A 241 -37.35 22.79 -34.41
N SER A 242 -37.67 21.52 -34.68
CA SER A 242 -39.01 20.96 -34.48
C SER A 242 -39.52 21.02 -33.03
N THR A 243 -38.60 21.21 -32.06
CA THR A 243 -38.91 21.18 -30.62
C THR A 243 -38.52 22.44 -29.87
N HIS A 244 -37.91 23.44 -30.53
CA HIS A 244 -37.36 24.66 -29.89
C HIS A 244 -36.45 24.38 -28.67
N ARG A 245 -35.73 23.25 -28.63
CA ARG A 245 -34.99 22.81 -27.42
C ARG A 245 -33.56 23.33 -27.38
N LEU A 246 -33.23 24.01 -26.28
CA LEU A 246 -31.86 24.45 -25.96
C LEU A 246 -30.91 23.28 -25.64
N GLU A 247 -31.46 22.13 -25.22
CA GLU A 247 -30.73 20.90 -24.84
C GLU A 247 -29.98 20.21 -26.00
N ARG A 248 -30.12 20.72 -27.23
CA ARG A 248 -29.49 20.14 -28.41
C ARG A 248 -27.96 20.36 -28.39
N PRO A 249 -27.12 19.36 -28.75
CA PRO A 249 -25.66 19.44 -28.64
C PRO A 249 -25.05 20.70 -29.25
N SER A 250 -25.45 21.10 -30.47
CA SER A 250 -24.91 22.30 -31.10
C SER A 250 -25.38 23.61 -30.48
N CYS A 251 -26.59 23.64 -29.88
CA CYS A 251 -27.04 24.78 -29.10
C CYS A 251 -26.26 24.86 -27.77
N LEU A 252 -26.01 23.73 -27.10
CA LEU A 252 -25.18 23.65 -25.90
C LEU A 252 -23.74 24.11 -26.18
N LEU A 253 -23.14 23.72 -27.31
CA LEU A 253 -21.80 24.20 -27.71
C LEU A 253 -21.77 25.72 -27.93
N LEU A 254 -22.82 26.29 -28.54
CA LEU A 254 -22.94 27.74 -28.70
C LEU A 254 -23.13 28.45 -27.35
N VAL A 255 -23.96 27.90 -26.46
CA VAL A 255 -24.14 28.42 -25.09
C VAL A 255 -22.82 28.40 -24.32
N ARG A 256 -22.08 27.28 -24.36
CA ARG A 256 -20.74 27.16 -23.77
C ARG A 256 -19.80 28.23 -24.30
N LYS A 257 -19.80 28.47 -25.61
CA LYS A 257 -18.94 29.48 -26.23
C LYS A 257 -19.34 30.91 -25.85
N ILE A 258 -20.64 31.20 -25.74
CA ILE A 258 -21.14 32.53 -25.35
C ILE A 258 -20.86 32.85 -23.87
N LEU A 259 -20.91 31.83 -23.00
CA LEU A 259 -20.75 31.98 -21.55
C LEU A 259 -19.29 31.84 -21.09
N CYS A 260 -18.62 30.75 -21.48
CA CYS A 260 -17.35 30.31 -20.89
C CYS A 260 -16.10 30.61 -21.71
N ASP A 261 -16.21 31.07 -22.96
CA ASP A 261 -15.04 31.36 -23.80
C ASP A 261 -14.42 32.70 -23.36
N ILE A 262 -13.17 32.64 -22.89
CA ILE A 262 -12.43 33.80 -22.39
C ILE A 262 -11.25 34.05 -23.33
N GLU A 263 -11.30 35.18 -24.03
CA GLU A 263 -10.13 35.70 -24.73
C GLU A 263 -9.07 36.13 -23.69
N SER A 264 -8.16 35.21 -23.31
CA SER A 264 -6.74 35.42 -22.99
C SER A 264 -6.16 34.40 -21.99
N TYR A 265 -4.88 34.05 -22.19
CA TYR A 265 -4.10 33.14 -21.36
C TYR A 265 -3.58 33.74 -20.02
N HIS A 266 -3.96 34.98 -19.65
CA HIS A 266 -3.35 35.71 -18.52
C HIS A 266 -4.33 36.37 -17.54
N LYS A 267 -5.61 35.98 -17.51
CA LYS A 267 -6.58 36.51 -16.53
C LYS A 267 -6.50 35.77 -15.20
N THR A 268 -6.50 36.50 -14.09
CA THR A 268 -6.62 35.91 -12.74
C THR A 268 -7.98 35.23 -12.58
N ASN A 269 -8.12 34.26 -11.67
CA ASN A 269 -9.40 33.57 -11.45
C ASN A 269 -10.55 34.54 -11.15
N ALA A 270 -10.28 35.62 -10.40
CA ALA A 270 -11.26 36.68 -10.13
C ALA A 270 -11.74 37.38 -11.41
N GLN A 271 -10.84 37.69 -12.35
CA GLN A 271 -11.19 38.29 -13.64
C GLN A 271 -11.94 37.31 -14.55
N LYS A 272 -11.58 36.02 -14.53
CA LYS A 272 -12.31 34.97 -15.26
C LYS A 272 -13.76 34.85 -14.77
N LEU A 273 -13.96 34.81 -13.45
CA LEU A 273 -15.29 34.79 -12.84
C LEU A 273 -16.08 36.05 -13.20
N LYS A 274 -15.46 37.22 -13.11
CA LYS A 274 -16.09 38.49 -13.52
C LYS A 274 -16.59 38.42 -14.97
N CYS A 275 -15.76 37.94 -15.90
CA CYS A 275 -16.15 37.79 -17.32
C CYS A 275 -17.29 36.78 -17.51
N LEU A 276 -17.28 35.63 -16.82
CA LEU A 276 -18.36 34.63 -16.91
C LEU A 276 -19.71 35.22 -16.50
N PHE A 277 -19.74 35.96 -15.39
CA PHE A 277 -20.95 36.55 -14.86
C PHE A 277 -21.42 37.76 -15.68
N GLU A 278 -20.51 38.57 -16.23
CA GLU A 278 -20.83 39.57 -17.27
C GLU A 278 -21.44 38.92 -18.51
N ASN A 279 -20.90 37.76 -18.91
CA ASN A 279 -21.39 37.05 -20.06
C ASN A 279 -22.81 36.53 -19.86
N LEU A 280 -23.09 36.00 -18.67
CA LEU A 280 -24.41 35.55 -18.26
C LEU A 280 -25.41 36.71 -18.14
N LYS A 281 -24.98 37.88 -17.64
CA LYS A 281 -25.83 39.09 -17.60
C LYS A 281 -26.28 39.52 -18.99
N ASN A 282 -25.38 39.40 -19.97
CA ASN A 282 -25.63 39.74 -21.36
C ASN A 282 -26.22 38.58 -22.18
N PHE A 283 -26.57 37.47 -21.53
CA PHE A 283 -27.26 36.32 -22.12
C PHE A 283 -28.77 36.52 -22.05
N ASP A 284 -29.53 35.84 -22.92
CA ASP A 284 -30.99 36.04 -23.01
C ASP A 284 -31.70 35.60 -21.72
N GLU A 285 -32.32 36.56 -21.03
CA GLU A 285 -33.00 36.36 -19.76
C GLU A 285 -34.23 35.44 -19.90
N ASN A 286 -34.89 35.45 -21.06
CA ASN A 286 -36.04 34.57 -21.33
C ASN A 286 -35.61 33.09 -21.41
N LEU A 287 -34.41 32.82 -21.93
CA LEU A 287 -33.85 31.47 -21.96
C LEU A 287 -33.47 31.01 -20.55
N CYS A 288 -32.86 31.87 -19.74
CA CYS A 288 -32.51 31.58 -18.35
C CYS A 288 -33.74 31.25 -17.47
N GLN A 289 -34.90 31.87 -17.76
CA GLN A 289 -36.15 31.59 -17.04
C GLN A 289 -36.87 30.33 -17.54
N LYS A 290 -36.80 30.04 -18.84
CA LYS A 290 -37.49 28.90 -19.46
C LYS A 290 -36.82 27.55 -19.19
N TYR A 291 -35.50 27.51 -19.02
CA TYR A 291 -34.72 26.28 -18.89
C TYR A 291 -34.03 26.16 -17.53
N ALA A 292 -34.04 24.96 -16.95
CA ALA A 292 -33.29 24.67 -15.72
C ALA A 292 -31.78 24.62 -16.02
N ALA A 293 -30.98 25.35 -15.23
CA ALA A 293 -29.53 25.48 -15.42
C ALA A 293 -28.82 24.11 -15.43
N GLU A 294 -29.23 23.21 -14.55
CA GLU A 294 -28.69 21.84 -14.38
C GLU A 294 -28.82 20.95 -15.61
N LYS A 295 -29.74 21.25 -16.53
CA LYS A 295 -29.91 20.51 -17.80
C LYS A 295 -29.09 21.07 -18.95
N ILE A 296 -28.55 22.28 -18.78
CA ILE A 296 -27.91 23.05 -19.86
C ILE A 296 -26.42 23.23 -19.60
N ILE A 297 -26.02 23.47 -18.35
CA ILE A 297 -24.63 23.76 -17.97
C ILE A 297 -23.99 22.49 -17.40
N ASP A 298 -22.99 21.98 -18.11
CA ASP A 298 -22.15 20.86 -17.68
C ASP A 298 -21.05 21.35 -16.72
N ASP A 299 -20.81 20.60 -15.65
CA ASP A 299 -19.77 20.89 -14.65
C ASP A 299 -18.36 20.91 -15.28
N GLU A 300 -18.14 20.13 -16.35
CA GLU A 300 -16.88 20.16 -17.12
C GLU A 300 -16.58 21.55 -17.70
N TRP A 301 -17.60 22.33 -18.04
CA TRP A 301 -17.43 23.68 -18.60
C TRP A 301 -16.90 24.68 -17.57
N LEU A 302 -17.07 24.38 -16.28
CA LEU A 302 -16.74 25.26 -15.17
C LEU A 302 -15.35 24.99 -14.57
N LYS A 303 -14.65 23.94 -15.03
CA LYS A 303 -13.34 23.52 -14.49
C LYS A 303 -12.29 24.63 -14.46
N ASP A 304 -12.23 25.45 -15.51
CA ASP A 304 -11.26 26.54 -15.63
C ASP A 304 -11.54 27.73 -14.70
N PHE A 305 -12.69 27.70 -14.01
CA PHE A 305 -13.15 28.70 -13.06
C PHE A 305 -13.01 28.25 -11.60
N TYR A 306 -12.59 27.00 -11.35
CA TYR A 306 -12.37 26.49 -10.00
C TYR A 306 -11.21 27.20 -9.31
N ILE A 307 -11.40 27.53 -8.04
CA ILE A 307 -10.36 28.13 -7.21
C ILE A 307 -9.66 27.01 -6.46
N THR A 308 -8.45 26.67 -6.88
CA THR A 308 -7.66 25.57 -6.32
C THR A 308 -6.75 25.98 -5.17
N ASN A 309 -6.54 27.29 -4.95
CA ASN A 309 -5.73 27.82 -3.86
C ASN A 309 -6.57 28.73 -2.94
N ILE A 310 -6.60 28.39 -1.66
CA ILE A 310 -7.39 29.12 -0.64
C ILE A 310 -6.98 30.60 -0.51
N GLN A 311 -5.72 30.92 -0.76
CA GLN A 311 -5.21 32.30 -0.72
C GLN A 311 -5.82 33.20 -1.80
N ILE A 312 -6.46 32.63 -2.82
CA ILE A 312 -7.15 33.40 -3.86
C ILE A 312 -8.49 33.92 -3.32
N TRP A 313 -9.20 33.13 -2.50
CA TRP A 313 -10.41 33.59 -1.80
C TRP A 313 -10.09 34.78 -0.90
N SER A 314 -8.96 34.74 -0.18
CA SER A 314 -8.49 35.84 0.66
C SER A 314 -7.95 37.06 -0.10
N LYS A 315 -7.86 37.01 -1.44
CA LYS A 315 -7.39 38.09 -2.30
C LYS A 315 -8.53 38.73 -3.12
N LEU A 316 -9.78 38.28 -2.95
CA LEU A 316 -10.92 38.98 -3.53
C LEU A 316 -11.05 40.34 -2.83
N ASP A 317 -10.77 41.42 -3.57
CA ASP A 317 -11.00 42.78 -3.06
C ASP A 317 -12.51 43.06 -2.90
N GLN A 318 -12.81 44.09 -2.11
CA GLN A 318 -14.19 44.47 -1.76
C GLN A 318 -15.03 44.81 -3.00
N GLU A 319 -14.43 45.46 -4.00
CA GLU A 319 -15.13 45.85 -5.24
C GLU A 319 -15.48 44.64 -6.09
N THR A 320 -14.56 43.68 -6.25
CA THR A 320 -14.80 42.44 -7.00
C THR A 320 -15.82 41.57 -6.28
N TYR A 321 -15.74 41.46 -4.96
CA TYR A 321 -16.72 40.73 -4.17
C TYR A 321 -18.12 41.33 -4.28
N GLN A 322 -18.27 42.65 -4.09
CA GLN A 322 -19.56 43.33 -4.24
C GLN A 322 -20.11 43.19 -5.66
N TYR A 323 -19.26 43.32 -6.68
CA TYR A 323 -19.67 43.15 -8.08
C TYR A 323 -20.27 41.77 -8.36
N LEU A 324 -19.62 40.71 -7.86
CA LEU A 324 -20.03 39.33 -8.04
C LEU A 324 -21.33 39.01 -7.26
N CYS A 325 -21.58 39.69 -6.15
CA CYS A 325 -22.74 39.44 -5.28
C CYS A 325 -23.98 40.30 -5.61
N THR A 326 -23.80 41.54 -6.11
CA THR A 326 -24.92 42.49 -6.31
C THR A 326 -25.62 42.36 -7.66
N ASN A 327 -24.92 41.95 -8.72
CA ASN A 327 -25.47 41.93 -10.08
C ASN A 327 -26.30 40.69 -10.44
N HIS A 328 -26.31 39.65 -9.61
CA HIS A 328 -26.82 38.32 -9.99
C HIS A 328 -27.82 37.70 -9.00
N GLN A 329 -28.37 38.49 -8.08
CA GLN A 329 -29.10 37.98 -6.92
C GLN A 329 -30.37 37.17 -7.26
N ASN A 330 -30.95 37.42 -8.43
CA ASN A 330 -32.23 36.86 -8.87
C ASN A 330 -32.13 35.95 -10.11
N ASN A 331 -30.93 35.69 -10.63
CA ASN A 331 -30.77 34.80 -11.80
C ASN A 331 -30.53 33.35 -11.34
N PRO A 332 -31.43 32.39 -11.66
CA PRO A 332 -31.30 31.00 -11.21
C PRO A 332 -30.07 30.29 -11.79
N TRP A 333 -29.65 30.62 -13.01
CA TRP A 333 -28.42 30.08 -13.60
C TRP A 333 -27.18 30.60 -12.89
N ALA A 334 -27.18 31.87 -12.47
CA ALA A 334 -26.06 32.45 -11.75
C ALA A 334 -25.84 31.77 -10.39
N ILE A 335 -26.93 31.47 -9.68
CA ILE A 335 -26.91 30.73 -8.40
C ILE A 335 -26.38 29.31 -8.61
N TYR A 336 -26.85 28.62 -9.65
CA TYR A 336 -26.41 27.27 -10.00
C TYR A 336 -24.91 27.22 -10.30
N ILE A 337 -24.42 28.09 -11.20
CA ILE A 337 -23.01 28.18 -11.58
C ILE A 337 -22.13 28.45 -10.35
N TRP A 338 -22.53 29.41 -9.50
CA TRP A 338 -21.80 29.72 -8.28
C TRP A 338 -21.73 28.52 -7.33
N SER A 339 -22.86 27.83 -7.13
CA SER A 339 -22.91 26.63 -6.30
C SER A 339 -21.94 25.55 -6.79
N GLN A 340 -21.87 25.29 -8.10
CA GLN A 340 -20.97 24.28 -8.67
C GLN A 340 -19.50 24.66 -8.56
N ILE A 341 -19.15 25.92 -8.87
CA ILE A 341 -17.77 26.41 -8.75
C ILE A 341 -17.29 26.30 -7.30
N VAL A 342 -18.11 26.72 -6.34
CA VAL A 342 -17.79 26.67 -4.91
C VAL A 342 -17.65 25.22 -4.44
N HIS A 343 -18.61 24.35 -4.76
CA HIS A 343 -18.59 22.94 -4.37
C HIS A 343 -17.33 22.23 -4.87
N SER A 344 -17.03 22.35 -6.17
CA SER A 344 -15.86 21.73 -6.79
C SER A 344 -14.54 22.31 -6.27
N SER A 345 -14.49 23.63 -6.00
CA SER A 345 -13.32 24.28 -5.39
C SER A 345 -13.04 23.75 -3.98
N LEU A 346 -14.07 23.69 -3.13
CA LEU A 346 -13.94 23.20 -1.75
C LEU A 346 -13.68 21.70 -1.67
N SER A 347 -14.33 20.89 -2.51
CA SER A 347 -14.14 19.43 -2.54
C SER A 347 -12.70 19.05 -2.87
N ASN A 348 -12.11 19.69 -3.89
CA ASN A 348 -10.71 19.49 -4.28
C ASN A 348 -9.73 19.93 -3.18
N ILE A 349 -9.97 21.10 -2.58
CA ILE A 349 -9.09 21.66 -1.55
C ILE A 349 -9.13 20.82 -0.27
N LEU A 350 -10.33 20.41 0.17
CA LEU A 350 -10.46 19.67 1.41
C LEU A 350 -9.76 18.32 1.33
N ASN A 351 -9.51 17.67 0.20
CA ASN A 351 -8.83 16.36 0.20
C ASN A 351 -7.38 16.37 0.75
N ASN A 352 -6.77 17.53 0.99
CA ASN A 352 -5.44 17.67 1.59
C ASN A 352 -5.44 18.72 2.73
N ASN A 353 -5.13 18.34 3.99
CA ASN A 353 -4.99 19.23 5.16
C ASN A 353 -6.23 20.09 5.52
N HIS A 354 -7.39 19.44 5.58
CA HIS A 354 -8.72 20.01 5.87
C HIS A 354 -8.79 21.04 7.02
N ILE A 355 -8.12 20.84 8.16
CA ILE A 355 -8.25 21.69 9.36
C ILE A 355 -7.65 23.09 9.13
N ASP A 356 -6.47 23.18 8.52
CA ASP A 356 -5.79 24.45 8.21
C ASP A 356 -6.60 25.27 7.18
N ILE A 357 -7.22 24.59 6.21
CA ILE A 357 -8.13 25.22 5.23
C ILE A 357 -9.36 25.79 5.92
N LEU A 358 -10.01 25.00 6.78
CA LEU A 358 -11.18 25.43 7.52
C LEU A 358 -10.87 26.65 8.40
N SER A 359 -9.72 26.66 9.10
CA SER A 359 -9.25 27.81 9.86
C SER A 359 -9.03 29.05 8.98
N LYS A 360 -8.38 28.88 7.81
CA LYS A 360 -8.15 29.99 6.86
C LYS A 360 -9.44 30.57 6.29
N ILE A 361 -10.47 29.75 6.06
CA ILE A 361 -11.79 30.23 5.64
C ILE A 361 -12.49 30.97 6.77
N ASN A 362 -12.40 30.47 8.00
CA ASN A 362 -12.93 31.14 9.19
C ASN A 362 -12.27 32.51 9.39
N ASP A 363 -10.94 32.60 9.25
CA ASP A 363 -10.19 33.85 9.30
C ASP A 363 -10.52 34.78 8.13
N TRP A 364 -10.75 34.23 6.93
CA TRP A 364 -11.22 35.02 5.79
C TRP A 364 -12.59 35.66 6.09
N MET A 365 -13.55 34.90 6.61
CA MET A 365 -14.85 35.43 7.04
C MET A 365 -14.72 36.51 8.13
N LYS A 366 -13.69 36.42 8.97
CA LYS A 366 -13.36 37.42 10.01
C LYS A 366 -12.79 38.71 9.43
N ASN A 367 -11.95 38.61 8.41
CA ASN A 367 -11.11 39.71 7.90
C ASN A 367 -11.73 40.48 6.73
N VAL A 368 -12.63 39.87 5.96
CA VAL A 368 -13.43 40.61 4.98
C VAL A 368 -14.40 41.50 5.75
N LYS A 369 -14.08 42.79 5.87
CA LYS A 369 -14.96 43.83 6.43
C LYS A 369 -16.19 44.02 5.53
N CYS A 370 -17.12 43.08 5.59
CA CYS A 370 -18.52 43.37 5.40
C CYS A 370 -19.03 43.83 6.77
N ASP A 371 -19.56 45.04 6.85
CA ASP A 371 -20.34 45.46 8.01
C ASP A 371 -21.37 44.37 8.33
N ILE A 372 -21.19 43.72 9.48
CA ILE A 372 -22.17 42.91 10.22
C ILE A 372 -22.87 41.83 9.39
N TYR A 373 -22.56 40.55 9.67
CA TYR A 373 -23.43 39.37 9.51
C TYR A 373 -24.67 39.63 8.65
N ASN A 374 -24.54 39.76 7.32
CA ASN A 374 -25.70 40.00 6.48
C ASN A 374 -26.26 38.64 6.02
N PRO A 375 -27.33 38.12 6.65
CA PRO A 375 -27.93 36.83 6.29
C PRO A 375 -28.59 36.84 4.90
N THR A 376 -28.54 37.95 4.16
CA THR A 376 -29.05 38.06 2.79
C THR A 376 -27.95 37.97 1.72
N ASP A 377 -26.67 37.83 2.09
CA ASP A 377 -25.58 37.69 1.11
C ASP A 377 -25.55 36.30 0.46
N ILE A 378 -25.88 36.25 -0.83
CA ILE A 378 -26.08 35.02 -1.59
C ILE A 378 -24.80 34.21 -1.74
N PHE A 379 -23.66 34.86 -1.94
CA PHE A 379 -22.40 34.16 -2.14
C PHE A 379 -21.91 33.57 -0.83
N THR A 380 -22.02 34.31 0.28
CA THR A 380 -21.70 33.81 1.63
C THR A 380 -22.61 32.63 2.01
N ILE A 381 -23.91 32.71 1.70
CA ILE A 381 -24.86 31.61 1.90
C ILE A 381 -24.42 30.35 1.14
N ILE A 382 -24.10 30.48 -0.15
CA ILE A 382 -23.68 29.34 -0.98
C ILE A 382 -22.36 28.74 -0.45
N LEU A 383 -21.39 29.59 -0.13
CA LEU A 383 -20.09 29.17 0.40
C LEU A 383 -20.22 28.41 1.72
N VAL A 384 -20.91 28.99 2.70
CA VAL A 384 -21.06 28.37 4.03
C VAL A 384 -21.95 27.13 3.96
N ASN A 385 -23.02 27.13 3.15
CA ASN A 385 -23.86 25.94 2.97
C ASN A 385 -23.09 24.77 2.35
N LYS A 386 -22.28 25.02 1.30
CA LYS A 386 -21.45 23.96 0.70
C LYS A 386 -20.32 23.51 1.62
N LEU A 387 -19.74 24.41 2.40
CA LEU A 387 -18.77 24.06 3.42
C LEU A 387 -19.40 23.24 4.54
N PHE A 388 -20.63 23.55 4.96
CA PHE A 388 -21.40 22.78 5.93
C PHE A 388 -21.73 21.37 5.43
N GLU A 389 -22.22 21.23 4.19
CA GLU A 389 -22.43 19.93 3.54
C GLU A 389 -21.14 19.08 3.57
N LEU A 390 -20.00 19.68 3.21
CA LEU A 390 -18.71 19.00 3.20
C LEU A 390 -18.20 18.65 4.61
N ILE A 391 -18.44 19.51 5.61
CA ILE A 391 -18.15 19.21 7.02
C ILE A 391 -18.99 18.02 7.49
N LEU A 392 -20.29 18.00 7.19
CA LEU A 392 -21.17 16.88 7.56
C LEU A 392 -20.74 15.58 6.88
N MET A 393 -20.40 15.61 5.59
CA MET A 393 -19.93 14.42 4.87
C MET A 393 -18.63 13.87 5.46
N LYS A 394 -17.66 14.73 5.80
CA LYS A 394 -16.32 14.30 6.24
C LYS A 394 -16.22 14.04 7.74
N TYR A 395 -16.99 14.75 8.56
CA TYR A 395 -16.81 14.77 10.02
C TYR A 395 -18.05 14.32 10.80
N SER A 396 -19.06 13.73 10.17
CA SER A 396 -20.34 13.30 10.80
C SER A 396 -20.26 12.68 12.21
N ARG A 397 -19.12 12.10 12.64
CA ARG A 397 -18.91 11.50 13.97
C ARG A 397 -17.97 12.27 14.91
N SER A 398 -17.24 13.29 14.46
CA SER A 398 -16.20 13.99 15.25
C SER A 398 -16.20 15.51 15.06
N ILE A 399 -17.31 16.10 14.61
CA ILE A 399 -17.39 17.56 14.37
C ILE A 399 -16.99 18.37 15.61
N MET A 400 -17.30 17.88 16.82
CA MET A 400 -16.99 18.56 18.08
C MET A 400 -15.50 18.78 18.36
N THR A 401 -14.59 18.09 17.69
CA THR A 401 -13.14 18.27 17.87
C THR A 401 -12.50 19.21 16.86
N LEU A 402 -13.28 19.78 15.92
CA LEU A 402 -12.77 20.74 14.95
C LEU A 402 -12.35 22.05 15.66
N PRO A 403 -11.10 22.51 15.48
CA PRO A 403 -10.67 23.79 16.04
C PRO A 403 -10.94 24.96 15.08
N ASN A 404 -11.07 26.18 15.63
CA ASN A 404 -10.97 27.45 14.89
C ASN A 404 -11.97 27.66 13.72
N ILE A 405 -13.20 27.14 13.82
CA ILE A 405 -14.29 27.40 12.84
C ILE A 405 -15.52 28.08 13.48
N ASP A 406 -15.34 28.80 14.58
CA ASP A 406 -16.41 29.36 15.39
C ASP A 406 -17.31 30.36 14.62
N ILE A 407 -16.76 31.17 13.71
CA ILE A 407 -17.51 32.14 12.91
C ILE A 407 -18.39 31.42 11.89
N ILE A 408 -17.83 30.40 11.22
CA ILE A 408 -18.58 29.51 10.32
C ILE A 408 -19.75 28.87 11.08
N MET A 409 -19.50 28.33 12.28
CA MET A 409 -20.54 27.69 13.09
C MET A 409 -21.59 28.67 13.58
N LYS A 410 -21.21 29.85 14.05
CA LYS A 410 -22.14 30.93 14.43
C LYS A 410 -23.03 31.35 13.25
N PHE A 411 -22.45 31.43 12.04
CA PHE A 411 -23.22 31.73 10.82
C PHE A 411 -24.24 30.63 10.51
N ILE A 412 -23.83 29.35 10.54
CA ILE A 412 -24.74 28.20 10.30
C ILE A 412 -25.90 28.23 11.31
N ILE A 413 -25.60 28.44 12.60
CA ILE A 413 -26.61 28.48 13.66
C ILE A 413 -27.54 29.69 13.48
N ALA A 414 -27.03 30.87 13.15
CA ALA A 414 -27.84 32.06 12.90
C ALA A 414 -28.78 31.91 11.68
N MET A 415 -28.33 31.20 10.65
CA MET A 415 -29.15 30.96 9.45
C MET A 415 -30.33 30.01 9.67
N ARG A 416 -30.39 29.30 10.82
CA ARG A 416 -31.52 28.46 11.24
C ARG A 416 -32.86 29.20 11.22
N GLU A 417 -32.87 30.46 11.62
CA GLU A 417 -34.09 31.27 11.75
C GLU A 417 -34.42 32.07 10.48
N SER A 418 -33.55 32.01 9.45
CA SER A 418 -33.77 32.74 8.20
C SER A 418 -34.81 32.04 7.32
N THR A 419 -35.82 32.78 6.83
CA THR A 419 -36.88 32.26 5.94
C THR A 419 -36.41 32.01 4.50
N SER A 420 -35.10 32.09 4.23
CA SER A 420 -34.58 31.91 2.87
C SER A 420 -34.56 30.42 2.52
N ARG A 421 -35.23 30.02 1.43
CA ARG A 421 -35.32 28.62 0.92
C ARG A 421 -33.97 28.00 0.48
N ARG A 422 -32.84 28.59 0.87
CA ARG A 422 -31.50 28.31 0.32
C ARG A 422 -30.62 27.48 1.25
N ILE A 423 -31.06 27.24 2.49
CA ILE A 423 -30.38 26.40 3.47
C ILE A 423 -31.39 25.43 4.07
N ASP A 424 -31.00 24.17 4.22
CA ASP A 424 -31.85 23.13 4.82
C ASP A 424 -31.88 23.28 6.35
N ALA A 425 -32.92 23.94 6.84
CA ALA A 425 -33.15 24.12 8.27
C ALA A 425 -33.30 22.78 9.02
N GLN A 426 -33.79 21.72 8.37
CA GLN A 426 -33.89 20.39 8.98
C GLN A 426 -32.50 19.77 9.15
N GLN A 427 -31.61 19.93 8.17
CA GLN A 427 -30.22 19.48 8.27
C GLN A 427 -29.46 20.20 9.39
N ILE A 428 -29.66 21.52 9.52
CA ILE A 428 -29.07 22.31 10.63
C ILE A 428 -29.65 21.88 11.98
N ASN A 429 -30.96 21.69 12.08
CA ASN A 429 -31.59 21.23 13.33
C ASN A 429 -31.10 19.84 13.73
N ASN A 430 -30.99 18.90 12.79
CA ASN A 430 -30.42 17.57 13.05
C ASN A 430 -28.96 17.66 13.52
N PHE A 431 -28.17 18.52 12.88
CA PHE A 431 -26.79 18.76 13.28
C PHE A 431 -26.68 19.36 14.69
N ILE A 432 -27.51 20.36 15.01
CA ILE A 432 -27.58 20.94 16.35
C ILE A 432 -27.99 19.86 17.36
N ASN A 433 -29.04 19.10 17.10
CA ASN A 433 -29.52 18.04 17.98
C ASN A 433 -28.43 16.99 18.25
N ASN A 434 -27.75 16.50 17.21
CA ASN A 434 -26.63 15.57 17.38
C ASN A 434 -25.50 16.17 18.24
N GLY A 435 -25.25 17.47 18.07
CA GLY A 435 -24.27 18.18 18.87
C GLY A 435 -24.67 18.32 20.34
N LEU A 436 -25.94 18.64 20.58
CA LEU A 436 -26.52 18.69 21.93
C LEU A 436 -26.49 17.31 22.59
N ASP A 437 -26.82 16.24 21.85
CA ASP A 437 -26.74 14.85 22.33
C ASP A 437 -25.30 14.48 22.70
N THR A 438 -24.31 14.89 21.89
CA THR A 438 -22.89 14.66 22.19
C THR A 438 -22.47 15.39 23.47
N ILE A 439 -22.90 16.64 23.66
CA ILE A 439 -22.59 17.41 24.89
C ILE A 439 -23.30 16.80 26.09
N HIS A 440 -24.53 16.31 25.91
CA HIS A 440 -25.26 15.57 26.92
C HIS A 440 -24.50 14.29 27.32
N GLU A 441 -23.99 13.52 26.36
CA GLU A 441 -23.13 12.36 26.62
C GLU A 441 -21.81 12.72 27.32
N ILE A 442 -21.17 13.83 26.93
CA ILE A 442 -19.95 14.35 27.58
C ILE A 442 -20.24 14.68 29.05
N LEU A 443 -21.30 15.45 29.29
CA LEU A 443 -21.66 15.86 30.64
C LEU A 443 -22.00 14.63 31.47
N HIS A 444 -22.77 13.67 30.96
CA HIS A 444 -23.09 12.39 31.63
C HIS A 444 -21.92 11.39 31.73
N LEU A 445 -20.70 11.76 31.33
CA LEU A 445 -19.53 10.87 31.35
C LEU A 445 -19.64 9.63 30.43
N LYS A 446 -20.60 9.62 29.50
CA LYS A 446 -20.91 8.51 28.58
C LYS A 446 -20.22 8.62 27.22
N SER A 447 -19.55 9.74 26.94
CA SER A 447 -18.73 9.86 25.74
C SER A 447 -17.47 8.99 25.81
N LYS A 448 -16.85 8.75 24.64
CA LYS A 448 -15.58 8.00 24.51
C LYS A 448 -14.42 8.74 25.15
N CYS A 449 -13.47 8.01 25.73
CA CYS A 449 -12.28 8.60 26.34
C CYS A 449 -11.46 9.49 25.38
N SER A 450 -11.36 9.10 24.10
CA SER A 450 -10.64 9.90 23.08
C SER A 450 -11.27 11.28 22.88
N LEU A 451 -12.60 11.38 22.93
CA LEU A 451 -13.31 12.64 22.73
C LEU A 451 -12.89 13.66 23.80
N TYR A 452 -12.85 13.27 25.08
CA TYR A 452 -12.43 14.18 26.16
C TYR A 452 -10.98 14.65 26.00
N ARG A 453 -10.07 13.76 25.59
CA ARG A 453 -8.66 14.12 25.35
C ARG A 453 -8.50 15.08 24.17
N ASP A 454 -9.39 15.00 23.18
CA ASP A 454 -9.38 15.82 21.96
C ASP A 454 -10.17 17.14 22.10
N LEU A 455 -10.93 17.34 23.19
CA LEU A 455 -11.62 18.61 23.47
C LEU A 455 -10.60 19.67 23.91
N LEU A 456 -9.97 20.31 22.92
CA LEU A 456 -9.10 21.46 23.10
C LEU A 456 -9.87 22.70 23.59
N THR A 457 -9.13 23.68 24.10
CA THR A 457 -9.65 25.01 24.47
C THR A 457 -10.29 25.78 23.30
N ASP A 458 -10.00 25.41 22.06
CA ASP A 458 -10.52 26.06 20.83
C ASP A 458 -11.55 25.21 20.07
N SER A 459 -12.17 24.23 20.74
CA SER A 459 -13.20 23.35 20.17
C SER A 459 -14.47 24.13 19.75
N ILE A 460 -15.15 23.69 18.68
CA ILE A 460 -16.48 24.25 18.35
C ILE A 460 -17.56 23.99 19.40
N ILE A 461 -17.32 23.14 20.40
CA ILE A 461 -18.27 22.85 21.48
C ILE A 461 -18.79 24.13 22.13
N TYR A 462 -17.94 25.17 22.21
CA TYR A 462 -18.28 26.48 22.76
C TYR A 462 -19.39 27.19 21.96
N CYS A 463 -19.53 26.91 20.65
CA CYS A 463 -20.60 27.48 19.82
C CYS A 463 -21.99 26.91 20.15
N PHE A 464 -22.07 25.75 20.80
CA PHE A 464 -23.35 25.12 21.19
C PHE A 464 -23.78 25.51 22.60
N LEU A 465 -22.88 26.03 23.44
CA LEU A 465 -23.17 26.35 24.84
C LEU A 465 -24.35 27.32 25.04
N PRO A 466 -24.59 28.33 24.19
CA PRO A 466 -25.76 29.20 24.32
C PRO A 466 -27.09 28.46 24.10
N LEU A 467 -27.07 27.29 23.45
CA LEU A 467 -28.26 26.49 23.13
C LEU A 467 -28.56 25.44 24.22
N ILE A 468 -27.76 25.37 25.29
CA ILE A 468 -27.82 24.33 26.31
C ILE A 468 -28.23 24.89 27.66
N ASP A 469 -29.19 24.23 28.28
CA ASP A 469 -29.52 24.41 29.68
C ASP A 469 -28.73 23.42 30.55
N PHE A 470 -27.53 23.83 30.98
CA PHE A 470 -26.66 23.00 31.82
C PHE A 470 -27.34 22.65 33.15
N ASN A 471 -28.12 23.57 33.74
CA ASN A 471 -28.80 23.34 35.00
C ASN A 471 -29.81 22.19 34.89
N LYS A 472 -30.54 22.13 33.77
CA LYS A 472 -31.47 21.03 33.49
C LYS A 472 -30.74 19.70 33.30
N ILE A 473 -29.63 19.68 32.56
CA ILE A 473 -28.85 18.46 32.31
C ILE A 473 -28.23 17.96 33.62
N LEU A 474 -27.47 18.81 34.33
CA LEU A 474 -26.82 18.45 35.58
C LEU A 474 -27.82 18.10 36.70
N GLY A 475 -29.03 18.63 36.66
CA GLY A 475 -30.11 18.24 37.58
C GLY A 475 -30.63 16.81 37.37
N SER A 476 -30.39 16.20 36.21
CA SER A 476 -30.81 14.82 35.86
C SER A 476 -29.71 13.77 36.05
N VAL A 477 -28.53 14.22 36.46
CA VAL A 477 -27.31 13.43 36.54
C VAL A 477 -27.15 12.79 37.92
N ASP A 478 -26.63 11.55 37.96
CA ASP A 478 -26.24 10.91 39.22
C ASP A 478 -24.92 11.49 39.74
N HIS A 479 -25.00 12.28 40.82
CA HIS A 479 -23.84 12.89 41.49
C HIS A 479 -22.75 11.89 41.91
N GLN A 480 -23.07 10.60 42.12
CA GLN A 480 -22.05 9.61 42.45
C GLN A 480 -21.10 9.35 41.29
N GLN A 481 -21.46 9.69 40.05
CA GLN A 481 -20.62 9.50 38.85
C GLN A 481 -19.44 10.48 38.78
N TYR A 482 -19.51 11.59 39.52
CA TYR A 482 -18.53 12.69 39.52
C TYR A 482 -17.57 12.60 40.69
N LYS A 483 -17.76 11.61 41.56
CA LYS A 483 -16.81 11.31 42.62
C LYS A 483 -15.65 10.51 42.07
N PHE A 484 -14.45 10.92 42.46
CA PHE A 484 -13.24 10.18 42.18
C PHE A 484 -13.28 8.83 42.93
N PRO A 485 -12.81 7.73 42.34
CA PRO A 485 -12.77 6.44 43.01
C PRO A 485 -12.11 6.49 44.40
N LEU A 486 -12.58 5.65 45.33
CA LEU A 486 -12.01 5.58 46.66
C LEU A 486 -10.65 4.88 46.62
N THR A 487 -9.60 5.62 46.96
CA THR A 487 -8.22 5.14 47.07
C THR A 487 -7.79 5.05 48.53
N THR A 488 -6.80 4.20 48.81
CA THR A 488 -6.12 4.13 50.11
C THR A 488 -4.82 4.93 50.10
N VAL A 489 -4.35 5.31 51.29
CA VAL A 489 -3.05 5.99 51.46
C VAL A 489 -1.91 5.19 50.82
N ASN A 490 -1.96 3.85 50.90
CA ASN A 490 -0.98 2.97 50.27
C ASN A 490 -0.97 3.15 48.74
N ILE A 491 -2.13 3.05 48.08
CA ILE A 491 -2.25 3.20 46.62
C ILE A 491 -1.86 4.61 46.16
N ASP A 492 -2.32 5.65 46.87
CA ASP A 492 -1.95 7.03 46.55
C ASP A 492 -0.43 7.24 46.64
N SER A 493 0.23 6.65 47.66
CA SER A 493 1.69 6.71 47.80
C SER A 493 2.44 5.98 46.67
N ILE A 494 1.88 4.88 46.17
CA ILE A 494 2.43 4.09 45.06
C ILE A 494 2.31 4.84 43.73
N VAL A 495 1.15 5.43 43.46
CA VAL A 495 0.90 6.20 42.22
C VAL A 495 1.82 7.43 42.14
N GLY A 496 2.05 8.08 43.29
CA GLY A 496 2.98 9.21 43.41
C GLY A 496 2.46 10.50 42.76
N LEU A 497 1.18 10.55 42.39
CA LEU A 497 0.48 11.75 41.94
C LEU A 497 -0.50 12.20 43.02
N PRO A 498 -0.74 13.52 43.18
CA PRO A 498 -1.78 14.01 44.07
C PRO A 498 -3.13 13.42 43.64
N LYS A 499 -3.91 12.95 44.61
CA LYS A 499 -5.25 12.43 44.35
C LYS A 499 -6.11 13.52 43.70
N PRO A 500 -6.71 13.26 42.52
CA PRO A 500 -7.61 14.20 41.89
C PRO A 500 -8.82 14.51 42.77
N LYS A 501 -9.35 15.73 42.65
CA LYS A 501 -10.59 16.13 43.33
C LYS A 501 -11.79 15.52 42.61
N ASP A 502 -12.92 15.43 43.30
CA ASP A 502 -14.21 15.18 42.68
C ASP A 502 -14.49 16.27 41.62
N ILE A 503 -15.15 15.88 40.53
CA ILE A 503 -15.55 16.83 39.49
C ILE A 503 -16.66 17.72 40.06
N ASP A 504 -16.42 19.03 40.08
CA ASP A 504 -17.36 19.97 40.68
C ASP A 504 -18.47 20.31 39.70
N ILE A 505 -19.68 19.88 40.04
CA ILE A 505 -20.90 20.15 39.28
C ILE A 505 -21.84 21.12 40.00
N ARG A 506 -21.36 21.77 41.08
CA ARG A 506 -22.13 22.73 41.87
C ARG A 506 -21.61 24.13 41.53
N ASN A 507 -22.53 25.04 41.23
CA ASN A 507 -22.27 26.44 40.87
C ASN A 507 -21.81 26.67 39.42
N ILE A 508 -22.76 27.00 38.55
CA ILE A 508 -22.49 27.40 37.15
C ILE A 508 -22.56 28.92 37.09
N GLU A 509 -21.41 29.59 37.07
CA GLU A 509 -21.34 31.04 36.87
C GLU A 509 -21.51 31.38 35.37
N SER A 510 -20.89 30.57 34.50
CA SER A 510 -21.11 30.59 33.05
C SER A 510 -20.92 29.17 32.46
N ASN A 511 -21.63 28.85 31.37
CA ASN A 511 -21.52 27.54 30.72
C ASN A 511 -20.09 27.30 30.16
N GLU A 512 -19.42 28.34 29.67
CA GLU A 512 -18.06 28.29 29.13
C GLU A 512 -17.02 27.96 30.21
N GLU A 513 -17.04 28.72 31.30
CA GLU A 513 -16.11 28.52 32.42
C GLU A 513 -16.33 27.18 33.10
N PHE A 514 -17.59 26.77 33.25
CA PHE A 514 -17.94 25.46 33.78
C PHE A 514 -17.35 24.33 32.92
N LEU A 515 -17.58 24.35 31.59
CA LEU A 515 -17.08 23.30 30.70
C LEU A 515 -15.55 23.25 30.69
N PHE A 516 -14.88 24.41 30.71
CA PHE A 516 -13.42 24.48 30.81
C PHE A 516 -12.90 23.82 32.09
N ARG A 517 -13.45 24.18 33.25
CA ARG A 517 -13.09 23.57 34.54
C ARG A 517 -13.39 22.07 34.58
N PHE A 518 -14.51 21.64 34.02
CA PHE A 518 -14.92 20.25 33.91
C PHE A 518 -13.92 19.41 33.10
N ILE A 519 -13.53 19.88 31.90
CA ILE A 519 -12.53 19.20 31.06
C ILE A 519 -11.17 19.13 31.78
N GLN A 520 -10.77 20.22 32.45
CA GLN A 520 -9.53 20.23 33.23
C GLN A 520 -9.53 19.16 34.34
N GLN A 521 -10.61 19.05 35.11
CA GLN A 521 -10.75 18.03 36.16
C GLN A 521 -10.75 16.60 35.58
N ILE A 522 -11.38 16.37 34.43
CA ILE A 522 -11.32 15.09 33.71
C ILE A 522 -9.89 14.74 33.28
N ASN A 523 -9.12 15.71 32.79
CA ASN A 523 -7.74 15.49 32.40
C ASN A 523 -6.85 15.13 33.62
N GLU A 524 -7.09 15.75 34.78
CA GLU A 524 -6.43 15.33 36.03
C GLU A 524 -6.75 13.87 36.40
N TRP A 525 -8.00 13.42 36.18
CA TRP A 525 -8.38 12.02 36.38
C TRP A 525 -7.67 11.10 35.38
N PHE A 526 -7.58 11.47 34.10
CA PHE A 526 -6.87 10.66 33.10
C PHE A 526 -5.40 10.50 33.42
N ASP A 527 -4.71 11.58 33.81
CA ASP A 527 -3.30 11.52 34.19
C ASP A 527 -3.08 10.54 35.35
N TRP A 528 -3.97 10.58 36.34
CA TRP A 528 -3.92 9.64 37.46
C TRP A 528 -4.26 8.20 37.03
N PHE A 529 -5.31 8.00 36.24
CA PHE A 529 -5.71 6.66 35.77
C PHE A 529 -4.64 6.02 34.90
N ASP A 530 -4.06 6.76 33.97
CA ASP A 530 -3.00 6.25 33.11
C ASP A 530 -1.78 5.83 33.94
N ARG A 531 -1.41 6.64 34.94
CA ARG A 531 -0.33 6.32 35.88
C ARG A 531 -0.66 5.09 36.74
N PHE A 532 -1.89 4.98 37.22
CA PHE A 532 -2.37 3.83 37.98
C PHE A 532 -2.29 2.54 37.16
N ILE A 533 -2.81 2.57 35.93
CA ILE A 533 -2.78 1.44 35.00
C ILE A 533 -1.34 0.99 34.74
N ASP A 534 -0.40 1.92 34.58
CA ASP A 534 1.01 1.58 34.36
C ASP A 534 1.63 0.79 35.48
N ILE A 535 1.39 1.22 36.71
CA ILE A 535 2.05 0.64 37.87
C ILE A 535 1.47 -0.75 38.11
N PHE A 536 0.15 -0.90 38.03
CA PHE A 536 -0.52 -2.12 38.46
C PHE A 536 -0.70 -3.17 37.37
N GLN A 537 -0.51 -2.83 36.09
CA GLN A 537 -0.65 -3.81 35.00
C GLN A 537 0.18 -5.07 35.23
N TYR A 538 1.47 -4.90 35.55
CA TYR A 538 2.38 -6.04 35.71
C TYR A 538 2.09 -6.83 36.98
N ILE A 539 1.66 -6.16 38.04
CA ILE A 539 1.23 -6.84 39.25
C ILE A 539 0.01 -7.70 38.94
N ILE A 540 -0.96 -7.17 38.20
CA ILE A 540 -2.16 -7.91 37.83
C ILE A 540 -1.84 -9.08 36.90
N ASP A 541 -0.95 -8.90 35.93
CA ASP A 541 -0.49 -9.99 35.06
C ASP A 541 0.28 -11.07 35.85
N TRP A 542 1.10 -10.66 36.82
CA TRP A 542 1.80 -11.59 37.72
C TRP A 542 0.83 -12.34 38.64
N LEU A 543 -0.18 -11.68 39.22
CA LEU A 543 -1.24 -12.31 40.01
C LEU A 543 -2.04 -13.32 39.17
N LYS A 544 -2.29 -12.99 37.90
CA LYS A 544 -2.96 -13.87 36.94
C LYS A 544 -2.17 -15.14 36.68
N ASN A 545 -0.86 -15.02 36.45
CA ASN A 545 0.00 -16.18 36.21
C ASN A 545 0.06 -17.16 37.40
N HIS A 546 -0.35 -16.71 38.59
CA HIS A 546 -0.41 -17.50 39.82
C HIS A 546 -1.85 -17.78 40.28
N ASN A 547 -2.84 -17.65 39.38
CA ASN A 547 -4.27 -17.92 39.61
C ASN A 547 -4.85 -17.33 40.90
N VAL A 548 -4.44 -16.13 41.29
CA VAL A 548 -5.06 -15.44 42.42
C VAL A 548 -6.51 -15.10 42.07
N ASN A 549 -7.44 -15.26 43.01
CA ASN A 549 -8.85 -14.95 42.81
C ASN A 549 -9.03 -13.55 42.18
N TYR A 550 -9.95 -13.46 41.21
CA TYR A 550 -10.28 -12.24 40.45
C TYR A 550 -9.17 -11.65 39.56
N SER A 551 -7.92 -12.15 39.59
CA SER A 551 -6.81 -11.64 38.77
C SER A 551 -7.05 -11.74 37.26
N ASN A 552 -7.68 -12.81 36.78
CA ASN A 552 -8.10 -12.95 35.38
C ASN A 552 -9.08 -11.86 34.96
N GLN A 553 -10.05 -11.52 35.83
CA GLN A 553 -11.00 -10.46 35.57
C GLN A 553 -10.30 -9.10 35.56
N LEU A 554 -9.41 -8.83 36.53
CA LEU A 554 -8.60 -7.61 36.58
C LEU A 554 -7.76 -7.43 35.31
N PHE A 555 -7.17 -8.51 34.81
CA PHE A 555 -6.37 -8.48 33.59
C PHE A 555 -7.23 -8.14 32.37
N ILE A 556 -8.40 -8.77 32.23
CA ILE A 556 -9.35 -8.46 31.14
C ILE A 556 -9.83 -7.00 31.24
N ASP A 557 -10.15 -6.55 32.45
CA ASP A 557 -10.58 -5.19 32.74
C ASP A 557 -9.51 -4.15 32.34
N LEU A 558 -8.24 -4.41 32.64
CA LEU A 558 -7.12 -3.57 32.18
C LEU A 558 -6.91 -3.60 30.66
N LEU A 559 -7.05 -4.77 30.03
CA LEU A 559 -6.97 -4.89 28.57
C LEU A 559 -8.08 -4.07 27.88
N ASN A 560 -9.29 -4.10 28.42
CA ASN A 560 -10.40 -3.30 27.91
C ASN A 560 -10.08 -1.81 27.95
N ILE A 561 -9.52 -1.30 29.06
CA ILE A 561 -9.11 0.11 29.16
C ILE A 561 -8.10 0.50 28.06
N ARG A 562 -7.14 -0.39 27.74
CA ARG A 562 -6.06 -0.08 26.79
C ARG A 562 -6.46 -0.22 25.33
N TYR A 563 -7.29 -1.21 25.01
CA TYR A 563 -7.51 -1.62 23.62
C TYR A 563 -8.92 -1.33 23.12
N ASP A 564 -9.90 -1.08 23.99
CA ASP A 564 -11.24 -0.74 23.54
C ASP A 564 -11.38 0.75 23.19
N SER A 565 -11.19 1.06 21.91
CA SER A 565 -11.40 2.40 21.34
C SER A 565 -12.83 2.97 21.51
N LYS A 566 -13.81 2.14 21.89
CA LYS A 566 -15.21 2.57 22.12
C LYS A 566 -15.51 2.82 23.59
N MET A 567 -14.57 2.54 24.48
CA MET A 567 -14.76 2.65 25.92
C MET A 567 -15.09 4.08 26.33
N THR A 568 -16.15 4.18 27.13
CA THR A 568 -16.61 5.45 27.68
C THR A 568 -15.85 5.80 28.96
N PHE A 569 -15.81 7.10 29.30
CA PHE A 569 -15.12 7.55 30.51
C PHE A 569 -15.72 6.93 31.78
N ILE A 570 -17.05 6.81 31.86
CA ILE A 570 -17.72 6.19 33.00
C ILE A 570 -17.39 4.70 33.13
N GLU A 571 -17.29 3.95 32.02
CA GLU A 571 -16.86 2.55 32.05
C GLU A 571 -15.42 2.44 32.55
N MET A 572 -14.51 3.32 32.10
CA MET A 572 -13.14 3.39 32.59
C MET A 572 -13.08 3.63 34.08
N ARG A 573 -13.82 4.63 34.57
CA ARG A 573 -13.93 4.90 36.01
C ARG A 573 -14.45 3.71 36.80
N ILE A 574 -15.51 3.04 36.31
CA ILE A 574 -16.11 1.87 36.97
C ILE A 574 -15.10 0.72 37.03
N ILE A 575 -14.38 0.48 35.94
CA ILE A 575 -13.35 -0.57 35.91
C ILE A 575 -12.22 -0.24 36.88
N ILE A 576 -11.72 1.00 36.89
CA ILE A 576 -10.69 1.44 37.85
C ILE A 576 -11.16 1.27 39.29
N ASP A 577 -12.41 1.65 39.62
CA ASP A 577 -12.97 1.46 40.97
C ASP A 577 -13.05 -0.02 41.39
N ARG A 578 -13.39 -0.92 40.45
CA ARG A 578 -13.33 -2.37 40.71
C ARG A 578 -11.91 -2.86 40.95
N ILE A 579 -10.95 -2.43 40.12
CA ILE A 579 -9.55 -2.78 40.28
C ILE A 579 -9.04 -2.30 41.64
N LEU A 580 -9.35 -1.06 42.03
CA LEU A 580 -8.99 -0.50 43.33
C LEU A 580 -9.54 -1.32 44.49
N LYS A 581 -10.82 -1.70 44.45
CA LYS A 581 -11.45 -2.53 45.49
C LYS A 581 -10.77 -3.88 45.67
N ILE A 582 -10.31 -4.49 44.59
CA ILE A 582 -9.62 -5.79 44.64
C ILE A 582 -8.15 -5.62 45.06
N LEU A 583 -7.47 -4.54 44.68
CA LEU A 583 -6.09 -4.29 45.10
C LEU A 583 -5.97 -3.79 46.55
N GLN A 584 -7.01 -3.16 47.08
CA GLN A 584 -7.03 -2.56 48.43
C GLN A 584 -6.64 -3.50 49.59
N PRO A 585 -7.00 -4.80 49.60
CA PRO A 585 -6.62 -5.73 50.67
C PRO A 585 -5.15 -6.15 50.67
N PHE A 586 -4.40 -5.95 49.58
CA PHE A 586 -3.01 -6.40 49.46
C PHE A 586 -2.06 -5.48 50.25
N LYS A 587 -1.60 -5.94 51.41
CA LYS A 587 -0.67 -5.19 52.27
C LYS A 587 0.68 -4.96 51.61
N ASP A 588 1.20 -5.97 50.92
CA ASP A 588 2.55 -5.96 50.33
C ASP A 588 2.61 -5.41 48.91
N LEU A 589 1.54 -4.73 48.47
CA LEU A 589 1.43 -4.20 47.12
C LEU A 589 2.58 -3.24 46.77
N GLN A 590 3.01 -2.43 47.74
CA GLN A 590 4.15 -1.52 47.59
C GLN A 590 5.47 -2.29 47.42
N HIS A 591 5.68 -3.38 48.17
CA HIS A 591 6.85 -4.24 48.07
C HIS A 591 6.95 -4.89 46.68
N LEU A 592 5.83 -5.38 46.14
CA LEU A 592 5.73 -5.90 44.78
C LEU A 592 6.04 -4.83 43.73
N CYS A 593 5.50 -3.62 43.86
CA CYS A 593 5.80 -2.49 42.97
C CYS A 593 7.30 -2.17 42.91
N TYR A 594 8.01 -2.23 44.04
CA TYR A 594 9.46 -2.02 44.08
C TYR A 594 10.24 -3.17 43.41
N LEU A 595 9.89 -4.42 43.68
CA LEU A 595 10.56 -5.59 43.11
C LEU A 595 10.42 -5.67 41.59
N PHE A 596 9.23 -5.31 41.09
CA PHE A 596 8.96 -5.26 39.66
C PHE A 596 9.36 -3.94 39.00
N ASN A 597 9.93 -3.00 39.77
CA ASN A 597 10.37 -1.68 39.32
C ASN A 597 9.24 -0.86 38.64
N CYS A 598 7.97 -1.07 39.05
CA CYS A 598 6.80 -0.45 38.43
C CYS A 598 6.65 1.05 38.74
N LEU A 599 7.37 1.54 39.75
CA LEU A 599 7.22 2.91 40.26
C LEU A 599 7.93 3.97 39.41
N ILE A 600 8.91 3.62 38.59
CA ILE A 600 9.62 4.58 37.74
C ILE A 600 9.32 4.23 36.29
N SER A 601 8.61 5.11 35.57
CA SER A 601 8.25 4.87 34.17
C SER A 601 9.47 4.88 33.24
N LEU A 602 10.46 5.74 33.55
CA LEU A 602 11.69 5.90 32.77
C LEU A 602 12.84 6.41 33.66
N GLU A 603 13.90 5.62 33.81
CA GLU A 603 15.11 5.95 34.55
C GLU A 603 16.30 6.11 33.59
N ILE A 604 16.99 7.24 33.62
CA ILE A 604 18.20 7.45 32.81
C ILE A 604 19.40 7.03 33.64
N LEU A 605 20.02 5.91 33.28
CA LEU A 605 21.20 5.37 33.98
C LEU A 605 22.48 6.07 33.51
N ASN A 606 22.58 6.36 32.21
CA ASN A 606 23.68 7.11 31.61
C ASN A 606 23.15 8.02 30.48
N PRO A 607 23.18 9.37 30.64
CA PRO A 607 22.67 10.34 29.67
C PRO A 607 23.60 10.57 28.46
N GLY A 608 24.35 9.57 28.01
CA GLY A 608 25.20 9.64 26.83
C GLY A 608 26.61 10.20 27.09
N THR A 609 27.62 9.33 27.00
CA THR A 609 29.04 9.65 27.18
C THR A 609 29.86 9.25 25.95
N LEU A 610 30.98 9.93 25.71
CA LEU A 610 31.92 9.59 24.65
C LEU A 610 33.04 8.70 25.20
N SER A 611 33.26 7.53 24.60
CA SER A 611 34.39 6.66 24.95
C SER A 611 35.69 7.06 24.22
N ILE A 612 36.85 6.67 24.77
CA ILE A 612 38.19 7.02 24.25
C ILE A 612 38.50 6.27 22.92
N GLN A 613 39.34 6.91 22.08
CA GLN A 613 39.63 6.64 20.66
C GLN A 613 40.10 5.21 20.27
N ASP A 614 40.65 4.41 21.18
CA ASP A 614 41.37 3.17 20.79
C ASP A 614 40.45 2.03 20.32
N ASN A 615 39.14 2.12 20.53
CA ASN A 615 38.17 1.08 20.16
C ASN A 615 37.21 1.46 19.02
N THR A 616 37.23 2.70 18.51
CA THR A 616 36.20 3.16 17.57
C THR A 616 36.25 2.44 16.23
N MET A 617 37.44 2.27 15.64
CA MET A 617 37.58 1.55 14.35
C MET A 617 37.29 0.06 14.50
N LYS A 618 37.74 -0.56 15.62
CA LYS A 618 37.44 -1.96 15.91
C LYS A 618 35.94 -2.18 16.09
N PHE A 619 35.28 -1.33 16.85
CA PHE A 619 33.83 -1.35 17.04
C PHE A 619 33.05 -1.14 15.74
N LEU A 620 33.49 -0.21 14.88
CA LEU A 620 32.89 0.01 13.56
C LEU A 620 33.04 -1.22 12.65
N ILE A 621 34.22 -1.87 12.65
CA ILE A 621 34.46 -3.11 11.89
C ILE A 621 33.58 -4.24 12.42
N GLU A 622 33.46 -4.38 13.74
CA GLU A 622 32.59 -5.38 14.37
C GLU A 622 31.11 -5.11 14.06
N LEU A 623 30.64 -3.86 14.11
CA LEU A 623 29.27 -3.52 13.71
C LEU A 623 29.00 -3.84 12.24
N LYS A 624 29.92 -3.48 11.35
CA LYS A 624 29.83 -3.84 9.92
C LYS A 624 29.74 -5.34 9.71
N ARG A 625 30.44 -6.13 10.54
CA ARG A 625 30.49 -7.58 10.45
C ARG A 625 29.26 -8.27 11.02
N PHE A 626 28.80 -7.86 12.20
CA PHE A 626 27.75 -8.55 12.95
C PHE A 626 26.36 -7.92 12.79
N GLN A 627 26.28 -6.63 12.44
CA GLN A 627 25.04 -5.86 12.35
C GLN A 627 25.05 -4.91 11.13
N PRO A 628 25.23 -5.42 9.89
CA PRO A 628 25.41 -4.59 8.70
C PRO A 628 24.21 -3.67 8.39
N ASN A 629 23.02 -4.03 8.88
CA ASN A 629 21.78 -3.28 8.66
C ASN A 629 21.55 -2.16 9.70
N ASN A 630 22.37 -2.06 10.75
CA ASN A 630 22.21 -1.04 11.79
C ASN A 630 22.91 0.27 11.41
N THR A 631 22.51 0.82 10.27
CA THR A 631 23.04 2.07 9.73
C THR A 631 21.97 2.88 9.01
N PHE A 632 22.13 4.20 8.96
CA PHE A 632 21.33 5.09 8.13
C PHE A 632 22.19 6.24 7.59
N THR A 633 21.80 6.75 6.42
CA THR A 633 22.52 7.83 5.73
C THR A 633 21.77 9.15 5.91
N VAL A 634 22.50 10.17 6.34
CA VAL A 634 21.99 11.54 6.49
C VAL A 634 22.53 12.39 5.35
N GLU A 635 21.65 12.83 4.45
CA GLU A 635 22.02 13.65 3.30
C GLU A 635 22.55 15.03 3.73
N SER A 636 23.34 15.68 2.87
CA SER A 636 23.83 17.03 3.13
C SER A 636 22.68 18.03 3.21
N ARG A 637 22.81 19.07 4.05
CA ARG A 637 21.81 20.14 4.23
C ARG A 637 20.42 19.70 4.74
N THR A 638 20.28 18.48 5.26
CA THR A 638 19.01 17.97 5.81
C THR A 638 19.06 17.79 7.33
N THR A 639 17.89 17.65 7.96
CA THR A 639 17.76 17.07 9.30
C THR A 639 17.08 15.73 9.13
N TYR A 640 17.68 14.68 9.66
CA TYR A 640 17.16 13.32 9.57
C TYR A 640 16.75 12.81 10.95
N GLU A 641 15.63 12.12 11.00
CA GLU A 641 15.07 11.50 12.19
C GLU A 641 14.98 9.99 11.98
N HIS A 642 15.74 9.23 12.76
CA HIS A 642 15.68 7.77 12.79
C HIS A 642 14.90 7.32 14.02
N ILE A 643 13.91 6.44 13.84
CA ILE A 643 13.03 5.97 14.91
C ILE A 643 13.33 4.50 15.18
N ILE A 644 13.57 4.18 16.46
CA ILE A 644 13.74 2.81 16.93
C ILE A 644 12.67 2.52 17.98
N TYR A 645 11.88 1.48 17.74
CA TYR A 645 10.85 1.04 18.68
C TYR A 645 11.49 0.23 19.82
N ILE A 646 11.20 0.64 21.04
CA ILE A 646 11.60 -0.03 22.27
C ILE A 646 10.35 -0.65 22.87
N SER A 647 10.42 -1.94 23.20
CA SER A 647 9.29 -2.64 23.81
C SER A 647 9.13 -2.27 25.27
N ASP A 648 8.01 -2.66 25.87
CA ASP A 648 7.78 -2.48 27.30
C ASP A 648 8.87 -3.16 28.14
N ARG A 649 9.17 -2.56 29.30
CA ARG A 649 10.10 -3.09 30.30
C ARG A 649 11.46 -3.47 29.74
N GLN A 650 12.17 -2.51 29.17
CA GLN A 650 13.52 -2.73 28.64
C GLN A 650 14.53 -1.81 29.31
N GLN A 651 15.65 -2.40 29.74
CA GLN A 651 16.90 -1.70 29.89
C GLN A 651 17.55 -1.60 28.52
N VAL A 652 17.74 -0.39 28.04
CA VAL A 652 18.24 -0.09 26.70
C VAL A 652 19.60 0.56 26.82
N GLN A 653 20.62 -0.12 26.31
CA GLN A 653 21.93 0.46 26.00
C GLN A 653 21.95 0.83 24.53
N TRP A 654 22.38 2.05 24.22
CA TRP A 654 22.46 2.55 22.86
C TRP A 654 23.86 3.10 22.61
N SER A 655 24.37 2.88 21.40
CA SER A 655 25.67 3.37 20.94
C SER A 655 25.57 3.91 19.51
N LEU A 656 26.31 4.97 19.22
CA LEU A 656 26.38 5.64 17.91
C LEU A 656 27.84 5.92 17.52
N VAL A 657 28.14 5.69 16.25
CA VAL A 657 29.42 6.03 15.63
C VAL A 657 29.17 6.52 14.19
N SER A 658 29.98 7.43 13.68
CA SER A 658 29.94 7.88 12.29
C SER A 658 31.19 7.42 11.58
N GLU A 659 31.11 7.14 10.28
CA GLU A 659 32.33 6.90 9.50
C GLU A 659 33.15 8.17 9.34
N ASN A 660 32.46 9.30 9.15
CA ASN A 660 33.07 10.55 8.73
C ASN A 660 32.44 11.74 9.48
N TYR A 661 33.28 12.69 9.91
CA TYR A 661 32.92 14.01 10.45
C TYR A 661 32.15 14.04 11.79
N PRO A 662 32.24 15.15 12.55
CA PRO A 662 31.42 15.35 13.75
C PRO A 662 29.95 15.63 13.40
N CYS A 663 29.03 15.29 14.30
CA CYS A 663 27.57 15.42 14.08
C CYS A 663 26.87 16.29 15.13
N HIS A 664 25.82 17.00 14.73
CA HIS A 664 24.86 17.58 15.69
C HIS A 664 23.81 16.51 16.01
N ILE A 665 23.77 16.05 17.25
CA ILE A 665 22.99 14.87 17.65
C ILE A 665 22.02 15.28 18.76
N LYS A 666 20.74 14.93 18.57
CA LYS A 666 19.73 14.92 19.62
C LYS A 666 19.13 13.51 19.69
N LEU A 667 19.19 12.92 20.87
CA LEU A 667 18.57 11.64 21.22
C LEU A 667 17.50 11.89 22.25
N GLU A 668 16.30 11.41 21.99
CA GLU A 668 15.20 11.47 22.94
C GLU A 668 14.40 10.17 22.93
N TYR A 669 13.81 9.84 24.07
CA TYR A 669 12.90 8.72 24.20
C TYR A 669 11.49 9.24 24.39
N ARG A 670 10.57 8.85 23.51
CA ARG A 670 9.15 9.21 23.52
C ARG A 670 8.31 8.01 23.94
N ILE A 671 7.53 8.14 24.99
CA ILE A 671 6.65 7.07 25.47
C ILE A 671 5.38 7.04 24.61
N HIS A 672 4.92 5.85 24.21
CA HIS A 672 3.71 5.72 23.38
C HIS A 672 2.45 6.11 24.18
N GLY A 673 1.49 6.77 23.54
CA GLY A 673 0.17 7.08 24.11
C GLY A 673 0.09 8.28 25.07
N MET A 674 1.21 8.90 25.44
CA MET A 674 1.22 10.15 26.21
C MET A 674 1.79 11.29 25.37
N ASN A 675 0.89 12.12 24.84
CA ASN A 675 1.27 13.33 24.14
C ASN A 675 2.13 14.20 25.09
N ASN A 676 3.30 14.63 24.62
CA ASN A 676 4.28 15.48 25.32
C ASN A 676 5.21 14.83 26.37
N GLN A 677 5.14 13.53 26.67
CA GLN A 677 6.13 12.88 27.53
C GLN A 677 7.32 12.34 26.72
N TYR A 678 8.34 13.17 26.56
CA TYR A 678 9.64 12.76 26.04
C TYR A 678 10.75 13.12 27.02
N LYS A 679 11.80 12.30 27.09
CA LYS A 679 13.03 12.64 27.80
C LYS A 679 14.19 12.73 26.84
N ILE A 680 14.93 13.82 26.91
CA ILE A 680 16.17 14.00 26.16
C ILE A 680 17.23 13.13 26.84
N LEU A 681 17.73 12.14 26.10
CA LEU A 681 18.80 11.27 26.57
C LEU A 681 20.16 11.92 26.33
N TYR A 682 20.34 12.63 25.21
CA TYR A 682 21.57 13.34 24.88
C TYR A 682 21.30 14.45 23.86
N GLN A 683 21.90 15.63 24.02
CA GLN A 683 21.81 16.70 23.03
C GLN A 683 23.09 17.54 23.03
N LYS A 684 23.87 17.47 21.95
CA LYS A 684 25.06 18.32 21.74
C LYS A 684 25.32 18.57 20.27
N GLU A 685 25.98 19.70 20.01
CA GLU A 685 26.45 20.10 18.69
C GLU A 685 27.90 19.65 18.43
N ASN A 686 28.25 19.40 17.16
CA ASN A 686 29.61 19.07 16.72
C ASN A 686 30.28 17.90 17.49
N VAL A 687 29.50 16.87 17.80
CA VAL A 687 29.95 15.70 18.55
C VAL A 687 30.91 14.86 17.70
N PRO A 688 32.14 14.57 18.16
CA PRO A 688 33.15 13.87 17.37
C PRO A 688 32.92 12.34 17.33
N ILE A 689 31.72 11.88 16.96
CA ILE A 689 31.37 10.45 16.89
C ILE A 689 32.06 9.68 15.75
N HIS A 690 32.86 10.36 14.93
CA HIS A 690 33.77 9.75 13.95
C HIS A 690 35.11 9.34 14.57
N LYS A 691 35.43 9.87 15.75
CA LYS A 691 36.65 9.53 16.51
C LYS A 691 36.32 8.72 17.75
N ASN A 692 35.15 8.92 18.33
CA ASN A 692 34.71 8.35 19.60
C ASN A 692 33.37 7.63 19.42
N ILE A 693 33.05 6.68 20.29
CA ILE A 693 31.73 6.06 20.34
C ILE A 693 30.88 6.85 21.32
N LEU A 694 29.71 7.33 20.90
CA LEU A 694 28.73 7.93 21.80
C LEU A 694 27.82 6.83 22.31
N HIS A 695 27.75 6.60 23.61
CA HIS A 695 26.91 5.55 24.18
C HIS A 695 26.18 6.01 25.43
N GLY A 696 25.00 5.47 25.70
CA GLY A 696 24.21 5.76 26.89
C GLY A 696 23.29 4.60 27.26
N GLN A 697 22.57 4.76 28.37
CA GLN A 697 21.74 3.70 28.93
C GLN A 697 20.53 4.28 29.67
N PHE A 698 19.38 3.66 29.49
CA PHE A 698 18.15 3.98 30.23
C PHE A 698 17.30 2.73 30.48
N GLU A 699 16.38 2.80 31.41
CA GLU A 699 15.36 1.78 31.67
C GLU A 699 13.99 2.37 31.43
N SER A 700 13.17 1.72 30.61
CA SER A 700 11.77 2.11 30.38
C SER A 700 10.84 0.98 30.77
N GLN A 701 9.79 1.29 31.53
CA GLN A 701 8.71 0.34 31.82
C GLN A 701 7.67 0.25 30.70
N ARG A 702 7.63 1.27 29.84
CA ARG A 702 6.68 1.38 28.73
C ARG A 702 7.36 1.21 27.39
N ASN A 703 6.58 0.80 26.41
CA ASN A 703 6.95 0.86 25.01
C ASN A 703 7.03 2.33 24.56
N GLY A 704 7.87 2.54 23.56
CA GLY A 704 8.15 3.88 23.10
C GLY A 704 9.09 3.89 21.93
N GLN A 705 9.53 5.09 21.58
CA GLN A 705 10.37 5.35 20.44
C GLN A 705 11.63 6.06 20.91
N LEU A 706 12.78 5.44 20.69
CA LEU A 706 14.07 6.11 20.71
C LEU A 706 14.23 6.86 19.38
N LEU A 707 14.19 8.19 19.44
CA LEU A 707 14.36 9.07 18.31
C LEU A 707 15.80 9.58 18.26
N ILE A 708 16.46 9.35 17.12
CA ILE A 708 17.80 9.84 16.82
C ILE A 708 17.67 10.93 15.76
N THR A 709 17.85 12.18 16.16
CA THR A 709 17.86 13.33 15.24
C THR A 709 19.28 13.74 14.95
N ILE A 710 19.67 13.69 13.67
CA ILE A 710 20.95 14.18 13.19
C ILE A 710 20.70 15.43 12.36
N ASN A 711 21.16 16.58 12.85
CA ASN A 711 21.07 17.83 12.11
C ASN A 711 22.32 18.00 11.24
N ASN A 712 22.13 17.94 9.92
CA ASN A 712 23.18 18.09 8.92
C ASN A 712 23.00 19.34 8.03
N LYS A 713 22.16 20.30 8.46
CA LYS A 713 21.84 21.53 7.69
C LYS A 713 23.08 22.34 7.30
N ASN A 714 24.10 22.35 8.15
CA ASN A 714 25.32 23.15 7.97
C ASN A 714 26.46 22.39 7.27
N SER A 715 26.26 21.12 6.90
CA SER A 715 27.31 20.30 6.27
C SER A 715 27.08 20.11 4.78
N SER A 716 28.17 20.11 4.01
CA SER A 716 28.18 19.87 2.57
C SER A 716 28.24 18.39 2.20
N THR A 717 28.53 17.49 3.14
CA THR A 717 28.70 16.05 2.88
C THR A 717 27.62 15.21 3.57
N SER A 718 27.28 14.08 2.94
CA SER A 718 26.45 13.06 3.57
C SER A 718 27.23 12.35 4.68
N ARG A 719 26.51 11.81 5.67
CA ARG A 719 27.10 11.10 6.80
C ARG A 719 26.43 9.75 6.95
N ILE A 720 27.23 8.71 7.13
CA ILE A 720 26.74 7.36 7.44
C ILE A 720 26.85 7.19 8.95
N ILE A 721 25.70 7.03 9.59
CA ILE A 721 25.61 6.79 11.03
C ILE A 721 25.39 5.31 11.24
N TRP A 722 26.23 4.73 12.10
CA TRP A 722 26.10 3.36 12.59
C TRP A 722 25.59 3.40 14.02
N TYR A 723 24.71 2.47 14.35
CA TYR A 723 24.12 2.40 15.67
C TYR A 723 24.10 0.98 16.21
N GLN A 724 24.06 0.86 17.54
CA GLN A 724 23.83 -0.40 18.22
C GLN A 724 22.82 -0.17 19.33
N ILE A 725 21.74 -0.96 19.33
CA ILE A 725 20.78 -0.98 20.42
C ILE A 725 20.83 -2.38 21.05
N LYS A 726 21.17 -2.43 22.33
CA LYS A 726 21.07 -3.62 23.16
C LYS A 726 19.93 -3.41 24.14
N SER A 727 18.84 -4.14 23.97
CA SER A 727 17.69 -4.12 24.87
C SER A 727 17.65 -5.41 25.67
N ILE A 728 17.66 -5.29 26.99
CA ILE A 728 17.50 -6.40 27.93
C ILE A 728 16.14 -6.20 28.61
N SER A 729 15.32 -7.25 28.65
CA SER A 729 14.06 -7.17 29.38
C SER A 729 14.35 -6.91 30.86
N LEU A 730 13.68 -5.93 31.47
CA LEU A 730 13.75 -5.68 32.90
C LEU A 730 13.13 -6.89 33.59
N SER A 731 13.98 -7.87 33.91
CA SER A 731 13.54 -9.07 34.58
C SER A 731 12.93 -8.73 35.94
N THR A 732 11.83 -9.41 36.24
CA THR A 732 11.41 -9.65 37.60
C THR A 732 12.60 -10.20 38.38
N CYS A 733 12.81 -9.71 39.60
CA CYS A 733 13.87 -10.18 40.49
C CYS A 733 13.85 -11.72 40.50
N HIS A 734 14.80 -12.35 39.81
CA HIS A 734 14.82 -13.80 39.58
C HIS A 734 14.90 -14.57 40.89
N LEU A 735 15.56 -13.97 41.89
CA LEU A 735 15.64 -14.52 43.22
C LEU A 735 14.27 -14.49 43.91
N PHE A 736 13.56 -13.36 43.86
CA PHE A 736 12.21 -13.25 44.42
C PHE A 736 11.25 -14.22 43.75
N ASP A 737 11.16 -14.21 42.41
CA ASP A 737 10.27 -15.11 41.66
C ASP A 737 10.57 -16.57 41.96
N GLY A 738 11.84 -16.92 42.08
CA GLY A 738 12.25 -18.27 42.36
C GLY A 738 11.91 -18.71 43.79
N ILE A 739 12.16 -17.86 44.80
CA ILE A 739 11.73 -18.10 46.18
C ILE A 739 10.20 -18.22 46.23
N PHE A 740 9.49 -17.30 45.57
CA PHE A 740 8.04 -17.31 45.49
C PHE A 740 7.52 -18.62 44.89
N ASN A 741 8.05 -19.05 43.75
CA ASN A 741 7.64 -20.29 43.09
C ASN A 741 7.89 -21.54 43.94
N ILE A 742 8.97 -21.56 44.73
CA ILE A 742 9.25 -22.65 45.66
C ILE A 742 8.16 -22.74 46.72
N TYR A 743 7.86 -21.62 47.39
CA TYR A 743 6.81 -21.58 48.41
C TYR A 743 5.43 -21.84 47.79
N TYR A 744 5.15 -21.27 46.62
CA TYR A 744 3.93 -21.50 45.87
C TYR A 744 3.74 -23.01 45.58
N ASN A 745 4.74 -23.67 44.99
CA ASN A 745 4.65 -25.09 44.64
C ASN A 745 4.60 -26.01 45.87
N LYS A 746 5.11 -25.55 47.02
CA LYS A 746 5.04 -26.27 48.30
C LYS A 746 3.62 -26.31 48.84
N TYR A 747 2.84 -25.24 48.66
CA TYR A 747 1.47 -25.15 49.16
C TYR A 747 0.41 -25.49 48.11
N TYR A 748 0.72 -25.29 46.83
CA TYR A 748 -0.19 -25.43 45.69
C TYR A 748 0.46 -26.33 44.63
N HIS A 749 0.19 -27.64 44.72
CA HIS A 749 0.78 -28.65 43.84
C HIS A 749 0.15 -28.71 42.43
N GLU A 750 -1.03 -28.10 42.24
CA GLU A 750 -1.71 -28.03 40.94
C GLU A 750 -1.72 -26.59 40.41
N THR A 751 -1.15 -26.38 39.22
CA THR A 751 -1.07 -25.06 38.55
C THR A 751 -2.43 -24.50 38.12
N SER A 752 -3.54 -25.18 38.42
CA SER A 752 -4.92 -24.74 38.15
C SER A 752 -5.71 -24.33 39.40
N GLN A 753 -5.15 -24.50 40.60
CA GLN A 753 -5.86 -24.20 41.83
C GLN A 753 -5.91 -22.67 42.05
N MET A 754 -7.13 -22.14 42.22
CA MET A 754 -7.32 -20.72 42.54
C MET A 754 -6.94 -20.43 44.00
N ILE A 755 -6.21 -19.34 44.22
CA ILE A 755 -5.71 -18.93 45.55
C ILE A 755 -6.51 -17.73 46.05
N SER A 756 -6.94 -17.76 47.30
CA SER A 756 -7.61 -16.61 47.91
C SER A 756 -6.62 -15.47 48.18
N GLU A 757 -7.09 -14.22 48.18
CA GLU A 757 -6.23 -13.05 48.46
C GLU A 757 -5.56 -13.14 49.84
N GLN A 758 -6.24 -13.73 50.84
CA GLN A 758 -5.70 -13.91 52.19
C GLN A 758 -4.57 -14.95 52.21
N ASP A 759 -4.78 -16.10 51.58
CA ASP A 759 -3.76 -17.15 51.52
C ASP A 759 -2.54 -16.69 50.70
N PHE A 760 -2.77 -15.88 49.66
CA PHE A 760 -1.72 -15.27 48.87
C PHE A 760 -0.91 -14.24 49.67
N SER A 761 -1.58 -13.41 50.48
CA SER A 761 -0.89 -12.47 51.37
C SER A 761 -0.04 -13.21 52.40
N GLN A 762 -0.55 -14.30 52.98
CA GLN A 762 0.22 -15.13 53.90
C GLN A 762 1.43 -15.80 53.22
N LEU A 763 1.26 -16.24 51.97
CA LEU A 763 2.36 -16.77 51.16
C LEU A 763 3.46 -15.71 50.94
N LEU A 764 3.06 -14.47 50.64
CA LEU A 764 4.00 -13.35 50.48
C LEU A 764 4.74 -13.02 51.79
N ASP A 765 4.04 -13.01 52.93
CA ASP A 765 4.64 -12.80 54.24
C ASP A 765 5.75 -13.84 54.51
N GLU A 766 5.50 -15.12 54.20
CA GLU A 766 6.49 -16.19 54.34
C GLU A 766 7.67 -16.02 53.37
N VAL A 767 7.41 -15.61 52.13
CA VAL A 767 8.44 -15.34 51.12
C VAL A 767 9.32 -14.17 51.55
N PHE A 768 8.75 -13.08 52.06
CA PHE A 768 9.50 -11.93 52.54
C PHE A 768 10.28 -12.24 53.83
N ASP A 769 9.74 -13.04 54.75
CA ASP A 769 10.49 -13.53 55.92
C ASP A 769 11.70 -14.38 55.49
N PHE A 770 11.52 -15.24 54.49
CA PHE A 770 12.64 -16.01 53.92
C PHE A 770 13.70 -15.11 53.27
N ILE A 771 13.29 -14.10 52.50
CA ILE A 771 14.21 -13.09 51.93
C ILE A 771 14.96 -12.35 53.05
N ASN A 772 14.27 -11.93 54.11
CA ASN A 772 14.90 -11.27 55.25
C ASN A 772 15.94 -12.19 55.92
N LYS A 773 15.66 -13.48 56.09
CA LYS A 773 16.63 -14.46 56.60
C LYS A 773 17.82 -14.65 55.66
N LEU A 774 17.59 -14.63 54.35
CA LEU A 774 18.62 -14.71 53.31
C LEU A 774 19.57 -13.50 53.40
N LEU A 775 19.02 -12.28 53.40
CA LEU A 775 19.81 -11.04 53.46
C LEU A 775 20.59 -10.94 54.79
N ASN A 776 20.06 -11.47 55.88
CA ASN A 776 20.77 -11.52 57.17
C ASN A 776 21.84 -12.63 57.26
N GLY A 777 21.86 -13.57 56.32
CA GLY A 777 22.77 -14.72 56.29
C GLY A 777 22.40 -15.85 57.25
N ASN A 778 21.17 -15.86 57.79
CA ASN A 778 20.71 -16.79 58.83
C ASN A 778 20.16 -18.11 58.25
N LEU A 779 20.14 -18.28 56.93
CA LEU A 779 19.73 -19.52 56.29
C LEU A 779 20.87 -20.55 56.28
N SER A 780 20.53 -21.82 56.49
CA SER A 780 21.46 -22.93 56.24
C SER A 780 21.51 -23.26 54.75
N LEU A 781 22.62 -23.84 54.27
CA LEU A 781 22.74 -24.30 52.88
C LEU A 781 21.65 -25.31 52.54
N ARG A 782 21.27 -26.17 53.50
CA ARG A 782 20.15 -27.11 53.38
C ARG A 782 18.80 -26.40 53.17
N ALA A 783 18.54 -25.28 53.85
CA ALA A 783 17.33 -24.50 53.63
C ALA A 783 17.33 -23.77 52.27
N MET A 784 18.50 -23.63 51.65
CA MET A 784 18.66 -23.06 50.31
C MET A 784 18.69 -24.12 49.21
N THR A 785 18.63 -25.42 49.52
CA THR A 785 18.77 -26.51 48.52
C THR A 785 17.79 -26.37 47.35
N GLU A 786 16.56 -25.94 47.61
CA GLU A 786 15.56 -25.70 46.55
C GLU A 786 15.91 -24.49 45.67
N LEU A 787 16.64 -23.50 46.19
CA LEU A 787 17.18 -22.39 45.40
C LEU A 787 18.33 -22.80 44.49
N ARG A 788 18.89 -23.99 44.67
CA ARG A 788 19.98 -24.48 43.84
C ARG A 788 19.61 -24.42 42.37
N THR A 789 18.38 -24.78 42.02
CA THR A 789 17.84 -24.69 40.65
C THR A 789 17.86 -23.26 40.13
N ILE A 790 17.50 -22.26 40.92
CA ILE A 790 17.50 -20.85 40.52
C ILE A 790 18.92 -20.36 40.22
N PHE A 791 19.88 -20.62 41.12
CA PHE A 791 21.27 -20.24 40.92
C PHE A 791 21.96 -21.03 39.81
N TYR A 792 21.49 -22.25 39.52
CA TYR A 792 22.03 -23.16 38.51
C TYR A 792 21.39 -22.97 37.12
N ASP A 793 20.11 -22.66 37.05
CA ASP A 793 19.30 -22.57 35.83
C ASP A 793 19.20 -21.17 35.27
N LYS A 794 19.24 -20.14 36.12
CA LYS A 794 19.13 -18.77 35.67
C LYS A 794 20.50 -18.08 35.64
N ASN A 795 20.68 -17.22 34.65
CA ASN A 795 21.85 -16.38 34.48
C ASN A 795 21.79 -15.18 35.44
N ILE A 796 21.91 -15.44 36.74
CA ILE A 796 21.64 -14.41 37.76
C ILE A 796 22.87 -13.55 38.00
N ASN A 797 22.71 -12.24 37.81
CA ASN A 797 23.63 -11.23 38.32
C ASN A 797 23.29 -10.92 39.80
N ILE A 798 24.01 -11.57 40.71
CA ILE A 798 23.76 -11.51 42.15
C ILE A 798 23.74 -10.08 42.67
N ARG A 799 24.64 -9.22 42.19
CA ARG A 799 24.74 -7.85 42.69
C ARG A 799 23.49 -7.04 42.37
N GLU A 800 22.92 -7.22 41.18
CA GLU A 800 21.70 -6.53 40.78
C GLU A 800 20.47 -7.08 41.52
N GLU A 801 20.37 -8.40 41.66
CA GLU A 801 19.28 -9.04 42.42
C GLU A 801 19.30 -8.61 43.90
N VAL A 802 20.45 -8.65 44.57
CA VAL A 802 20.59 -8.25 45.98
C VAL A 802 20.25 -6.77 46.14
N LYS A 803 20.68 -5.90 45.21
CA LYS A 803 20.29 -4.48 45.21
C LYS A 803 18.77 -4.31 45.09
N LYS A 804 18.09 -5.08 44.23
CA LYS A 804 16.62 -5.06 44.09
C LYS A 804 15.94 -5.48 45.40
N LEU A 805 16.42 -6.54 46.06
CA LEU A 805 15.89 -7.02 47.33
C LEU A 805 16.12 -6.02 48.48
N TYR A 806 17.31 -5.43 48.59
CA TYR A 806 17.59 -4.42 49.63
C TYR A 806 16.81 -3.11 49.42
N LYS A 807 16.61 -2.68 48.16
CA LYS A 807 15.77 -1.50 47.84
C LYS A 807 14.33 -1.68 48.34
N ASN A 808 13.84 -2.92 48.34
CA ASN A 808 12.54 -3.28 48.90
C ASN A 808 12.54 -3.16 50.45
N CYS A 809 13.53 -3.73 51.15
CA CYS A 809 13.57 -3.73 52.63
C CYS A 809 13.84 -2.35 53.27
N LEU A 810 14.57 -1.44 52.61
CA LEU A 810 14.98 -0.16 53.20
C LEU A 810 13.84 0.87 53.35
N ASN A 811 12.79 0.77 52.52
CA ASN A 811 11.69 1.73 52.56
C ASN A 811 10.71 1.48 53.73
N GLU A 812 10.66 0.25 54.26
CA GLU A 812 9.94 -0.07 55.50
C GLU A 812 10.47 0.70 56.71
N GLN A 813 11.80 0.82 56.82
CA GLN A 813 12.44 1.50 57.95
C GLN A 813 12.30 3.03 57.87
N ASN A 814 12.22 3.59 56.67
CA ASN A 814 12.02 5.03 56.47
C ASN A 814 10.56 5.45 56.70
N ASN A 815 9.57 4.65 56.27
CA ASN A 815 8.15 4.94 56.48
C ASN A 815 7.73 4.84 57.96
N ASN A 816 8.40 4.00 58.75
CA ASN A 816 8.17 3.95 60.20
C ASN A 816 8.86 5.10 60.97
N ARG A 817 9.85 5.78 60.37
CA ARG A 817 10.54 6.94 60.98
C ARG A 817 9.91 8.29 60.63
N THR A 818 9.17 8.40 59.53
CA THR A 818 8.53 9.65 59.08
C THR A 818 7.30 10.08 59.89
N ASN A 819 6.87 9.30 60.89
CA ASN A 819 5.86 9.74 61.86
C ASN A 819 6.42 10.64 62.99
N ILE A 820 7.70 11.02 62.97
CA ILE A 820 8.27 11.97 63.93
C ILE A 820 9.00 13.10 63.20
N SER A 821 8.43 14.30 63.32
CA SER A 821 8.98 15.64 63.00
C SER A 821 9.10 16.04 61.52
N THR A 822 8.14 16.87 61.09
CA THR A 822 8.27 17.77 59.95
C THR A 822 9.20 18.94 60.27
N ASN A 823 9.95 19.38 59.25
CA ASN A 823 10.74 20.61 59.15
C ASN A 823 12.18 20.57 59.68
N THR A 824 13.10 19.97 58.90
CA THR A 824 14.31 20.70 58.47
C THR A 824 14.91 20.04 57.22
N LEU A 825 15.12 20.83 56.16
CA LEU A 825 15.95 20.46 55.01
C LEU A 825 17.39 20.21 55.50
N VAL A 826 17.73 18.95 55.73
CA VAL A 826 19.11 18.52 55.98
C VAL A 826 19.50 17.49 54.93
N GLN A 827 20.61 17.80 54.28
CA GLN A 827 21.32 17.04 53.27
C GLN A 827 21.35 15.55 53.57
N ILE A 828 21.05 14.74 52.56
CA ILE A 828 21.13 13.28 52.49
C ILE A 828 22.52 12.78 52.92
N PRO A 829 22.64 11.97 53.99
CA PRO A 829 23.82 11.15 54.22
C PRO A 829 23.38 9.76 54.72
N VAL A 830 22.77 8.93 53.86
CA VAL A 830 22.36 7.56 54.24
C VAL A 830 22.79 6.48 53.23
N ILE A 831 23.36 6.84 52.07
CA ILE A 831 23.68 5.86 51.02
C ILE A 831 24.96 5.04 51.35
N HIS A 832 25.91 5.57 52.12
CA HIS A 832 27.21 4.93 52.30
C HIS A 832 27.29 3.80 53.34
N SER A 833 26.28 3.60 54.20
CA SER A 833 26.29 2.49 55.18
C SER A 833 25.88 1.14 54.57
N ASN A 834 25.05 1.13 53.53
CA ASN A 834 24.41 -0.09 53.02
C ASN A 834 25.20 -0.79 51.92
N GLU A 835 26.13 -0.10 51.25
CA GLU A 835 26.94 -0.74 50.20
C GLU A 835 27.81 -1.87 50.76
N LYS A 836 28.30 -1.74 52.00
CA LYS A 836 29.08 -2.79 52.67
C LYS A 836 28.26 -4.04 52.97
N GLU A 837 27.02 -3.86 53.44
CA GLU A 837 26.10 -4.97 53.71
C GLU A 837 25.66 -5.66 52.41
N ILE A 838 25.33 -4.87 51.38
CA ILE A 838 25.02 -5.39 50.04
C ILE A 838 26.20 -6.18 49.49
N GLU A 839 27.42 -5.67 49.57
CA GLU A 839 28.62 -6.37 49.11
C GLU A 839 28.88 -7.67 49.89
N GLN A 840 28.61 -7.67 51.19
CA GLN A 840 28.75 -8.86 52.03
C GLN A 840 27.74 -9.95 51.64
N VAL A 841 26.47 -9.61 51.44
CA VAL A 841 25.45 -10.57 50.96
C VAL A 841 25.75 -11.04 49.54
N CYS A 842 26.20 -10.14 48.66
CA CYS A 842 26.64 -10.50 47.31
C CYS A 842 27.75 -11.54 47.37
N LYS A 843 28.73 -11.36 48.26
CA LYS A 843 29.83 -12.30 48.46
C LYS A 843 29.32 -13.67 48.90
N TRP A 844 28.39 -13.73 49.86
CA TRP A 844 27.82 -14.99 50.32
C TRP A 844 27.10 -15.76 49.21
N LEU A 845 26.22 -15.06 48.48
CA LEU A 845 25.45 -15.67 47.40
C LEU A 845 26.33 -16.03 46.19
N GLN A 846 27.41 -15.32 45.95
CA GLN A 846 28.36 -15.63 44.88
C GLN A 846 29.14 -16.90 45.17
N ILE A 847 29.59 -17.09 46.42
CA ILE A 847 30.18 -18.35 46.87
C ILE A 847 29.15 -19.49 46.79
N TYR A 848 27.89 -19.21 47.14
CA TYR A 848 26.81 -20.17 46.97
C TYR A 848 26.59 -20.55 45.49
N GLN A 849 26.61 -19.58 44.57
CA GLN A 849 26.50 -19.85 43.12
C GLN A 849 27.66 -20.71 42.59
N TYR A 850 28.88 -20.52 43.09
CA TYR A 850 29.99 -21.41 42.75
C TYR A 850 29.77 -22.82 43.30
N TYR A 851 29.29 -22.93 44.54
CA TYR A 851 28.94 -24.21 45.16
C TYR A 851 27.85 -24.96 44.36
N THR A 852 26.81 -24.28 43.87
CA THR A 852 25.74 -24.94 43.10
C THR A 852 26.24 -25.54 41.78
N HIS A 853 27.20 -24.88 41.11
CA HIS A 853 27.79 -25.29 39.83
C HIS A 853 28.94 -26.30 39.97
N LEU A 854 29.46 -26.52 41.17
CA LEU A 854 30.63 -27.36 41.42
C LEU A 854 30.51 -28.75 40.81
N ASN A 855 29.37 -29.41 40.99
CA ASN A 855 29.11 -30.74 40.44
C ASN A 855 29.12 -30.77 38.92
N VAL A 856 28.72 -29.68 38.26
CA VAL A 856 28.69 -29.60 36.79
C VAL A 856 30.05 -29.25 36.22
N ILE A 857 30.83 -28.42 36.91
CA ILE A 857 32.24 -28.22 36.59
C ILE A 857 32.99 -29.55 36.67
N MET A 858 32.78 -30.34 37.73
CA MET A 858 33.39 -31.67 37.86
C MET A 858 32.94 -32.62 36.75
N LYS A 859 31.63 -32.71 36.48
CA LYS A 859 31.10 -33.48 35.35
C LYS A 859 31.67 -33.03 34.02
N CYS A 860 31.91 -31.74 33.82
CA CYS A 860 32.51 -31.20 32.60
C CYS A 860 33.94 -31.70 32.41
N ILE A 861 34.76 -31.62 33.46
CA ILE A 861 36.15 -32.09 33.47
C ILE A 861 36.21 -33.58 33.14
N GLU A 862 35.36 -34.38 33.80
CA GLU A 862 35.30 -35.83 33.60
C GLU A 862 34.78 -36.20 32.20
N LYS A 863 33.67 -35.59 31.76
CA LYS A 863 32.99 -35.91 30.48
C LYS A 863 33.83 -35.58 29.26
N PHE A 864 34.69 -34.56 29.35
CA PHE A 864 35.52 -34.12 28.23
C PHE A 864 37.01 -34.44 28.37
N ASP A 865 37.42 -35.16 29.43
CA ASP A 865 38.82 -35.54 29.69
C ASP A 865 39.76 -34.33 29.65
N ILE A 866 39.40 -33.27 30.39
CA ILE A 866 40.12 -31.98 30.40
C ILE A 866 41.41 -32.09 31.23
N LEU A 867 41.41 -32.89 32.30
CA LEU A 867 42.56 -33.10 33.19
C LEU A 867 43.01 -34.56 33.14
N SER A 868 44.32 -34.80 33.24
CA SER A 868 44.87 -36.16 33.28
C SER A 868 44.53 -36.84 34.60
N LEU A 869 43.86 -37.99 34.55
CA LEU A 869 43.47 -38.80 35.72
C LEU A 869 44.66 -39.28 36.56
N ASP A 870 45.88 -39.30 36.00
CA ASP A 870 47.10 -39.77 36.68
C ASP A 870 47.65 -38.78 37.73
N ASN A 871 47.14 -37.54 37.75
CA ASN A 871 47.47 -36.50 38.74
C ASN A 871 46.17 -35.96 39.34
N GLU A 872 45.50 -36.72 40.22
CA GLU A 872 44.41 -36.16 41.03
C GLU A 872 44.98 -35.10 41.97
N GLU A 873 44.92 -33.84 41.55
CA GLU A 873 45.34 -32.71 42.35
C GLU A 873 44.53 -32.65 43.65
N GLU A 874 45.20 -32.37 44.78
CA GLU A 874 44.61 -32.23 46.11
C GLU A 874 43.42 -31.26 46.14
N ILE A 875 43.45 -30.23 45.28
CA ILE A 875 42.38 -29.26 45.08
C ILE A 875 41.09 -29.92 44.56
N ILE A 876 41.18 -30.86 43.61
CA ILE A 876 40.00 -31.54 43.03
C ILE A 876 39.34 -32.44 44.08
N ILE A 877 40.16 -33.16 44.85
CA ILE A 877 39.70 -34.00 45.97
C ILE A 877 39.01 -33.12 47.01
N HIS A 878 39.62 -31.99 47.38
CA HIS A 878 39.05 -31.05 48.34
C HIS A 878 37.72 -30.45 47.86
N LEU A 879 37.64 -30.04 46.58
CA LEU A 879 36.41 -29.55 45.96
C LEU A 879 35.31 -30.64 45.90
N ARG A 880 35.65 -31.90 45.60
CA ARG A 880 34.68 -33.01 45.65
C ARG A 880 34.13 -33.21 47.07
N HIS A 881 34.95 -33.10 48.12
CA HIS A 881 34.48 -33.20 49.50
C HIS A 881 33.56 -32.06 49.93
N LEU A 882 33.80 -30.84 49.43
CA LEU A 882 32.94 -29.67 49.69
C LEU A 882 31.50 -29.87 49.19
N SER A 883 31.28 -30.68 48.16
CA SER A 883 29.94 -30.93 47.60
C SER A 883 28.95 -31.58 48.59
N ASN A 884 29.42 -32.13 49.72
CA ASN A 884 28.62 -32.93 50.67
C ASN A 884 28.29 -32.22 52.01
N ASN A 885 28.69 -30.96 52.23
CA ASN A 885 28.52 -30.28 53.53
C ASN A 885 27.40 -29.23 53.54
N GLU A 886 26.15 -29.66 53.73
CA GLU A 886 24.96 -28.80 53.69
C GLU A 886 24.58 -28.14 55.05
N ASN A 887 25.30 -28.43 56.13
CA ASN A 887 24.98 -27.93 57.48
C ASN A 887 25.56 -26.54 57.81
N CYS A 888 26.26 -25.91 56.85
CA CYS A 888 26.83 -24.57 57.01
C CYS A 888 25.75 -23.48 56.91
N SER A 889 25.90 -22.36 57.63
CA SER A 889 25.06 -21.17 57.43
C SER A 889 25.57 -20.34 56.24
N LEU A 890 24.70 -19.55 55.61
CA LEU A 890 25.10 -18.66 54.51
C LEU A 890 26.12 -17.61 54.98
N ARG A 891 26.03 -17.14 56.23
CA ARG A 891 27.02 -16.23 56.81
C ARG A 891 28.40 -16.87 56.93
N ASP A 892 28.46 -18.14 57.31
CA ASP A 892 29.70 -18.89 57.53
C ASP A 892 30.30 -19.45 56.23
N ILE A 893 29.56 -19.37 55.11
CA ILE A 893 29.99 -19.88 53.80
C ILE A 893 31.34 -19.29 53.36
N THR A 894 31.61 -18.04 53.74
CA THR A 894 32.83 -17.33 53.35
C THR A 894 34.08 -18.00 53.95
N GLN A 895 33.97 -18.54 55.16
CA GLN A 895 35.08 -19.23 55.84
C GLN A 895 35.13 -20.71 55.44
N ALA A 896 33.97 -21.37 55.39
CA ALA A 896 33.89 -22.80 55.08
C ALA A 896 34.22 -23.14 53.62
N TYR A 897 33.99 -22.21 52.69
CA TYR A 897 34.15 -22.41 51.24
C TYR A 897 35.07 -21.35 50.60
N GLN A 898 36.03 -20.81 51.36
CA GLN A 898 36.96 -19.79 50.87
C GLN A 898 37.71 -20.25 49.60
N ILE A 899 38.04 -21.53 49.52
CA ILE A 899 38.69 -22.15 48.35
C ILE A 899 37.83 -22.01 47.07
N LEU A 900 36.50 -22.07 47.15
CA LEU A 900 35.64 -21.82 45.98
C LEU A 900 35.78 -20.37 45.50
N GLN A 901 35.85 -19.42 46.44
CA GLN A 901 36.04 -18.02 46.10
C GLN A 901 37.40 -17.80 45.43
N ASP A 902 38.47 -18.36 46.00
CA ASP A 902 39.84 -18.18 45.50
C ASP A 902 40.02 -18.80 44.10
N CYS A 903 39.42 -19.98 43.87
CA CYS A 903 39.47 -20.65 42.58
C CYS A 903 38.62 -19.95 41.51
N PHE A 904 37.42 -19.48 41.84
CA PHE A 904 36.43 -19.02 40.85
C PHE A 904 36.20 -17.51 40.80
N GLN A 905 36.89 -16.70 41.60
CA GLN A 905 36.72 -15.23 41.64
C GLN A 905 36.79 -14.53 40.28
N ASN A 906 37.55 -15.09 39.34
CA ASN A 906 37.72 -14.53 37.99
C ASN A 906 36.64 -14.99 37.01
N LEU A 907 35.76 -15.91 37.42
CA LEU A 907 34.63 -16.37 36.62
C LEU A 907 33.39 -15.55 36.92
N THR A 908 32.80 -15.01 35.85
CA THR A 908 31.46 -14.41 35.88
C THR A 908 30.37 -15.50 35.82
N HIS A 909 29.14 -15.14 36.19
CA HIS A 909 27.96 -16.01 36.06
C HIS A 909 27.78 -16.61 34.63
N GLN A 910 28.12 -15.86 33.58
CA GLN A 910 28.06 -16.34 32.19
C GLN A 910 29.08 -17.45 31.91
N HIS A 911 30.25 -17.44 32.55
CA HIS A 911 31.23 -18.53 32.43
C HIS A 911 30.68 -19.81 33.07
N LEU A 912 30.01 -19.71 34.22
CA LEU A 912 29.38 -20.86 34.87
C LEU A 912 28.26 -21.45 34.01
N GLN A 913 27.44 -20.58 33.41
CA GLN A 913 26.39 -20.99 32.47
C GLN A 913 26.95 -21.59 31.18
N LEU A 914 28.11 -21.11 30.69
CA LEU A 914 28.81 -21.73 29.57
C LEU A 914 29.19 -23.17 29.90
N VAL A 915 29.80 -23.43 31.05
CA VAL A 915 30.19 -24.79 31.48
C VAL A 915 28.97 -25.72 31.48
N LYS A 916 27.85 -25.26 32.03
CA LYS A 916 26.58 -26.01 32.02
C LYS A 916 26.08 -26.29 30.60
N THR A 917 25.95 -25.23 29.79
CA THR A 917 25.49 -25.28 28.39
C THR A 917 26.32 -26.29 27.59
N ILE A 918 27.62 -26.31 27.80
CA ILE A 918 28.55 -27.23 27.15
C ILE A 918 28.36 -28.68 27.61
N VAL A 919 28.12 -28.92 28.90
CA VAL A 919 27.81 -30.25 29.42
C VAL A 919 26.50 -30.78 28.85
N GLU A 920 25.47 -29.93 28.74
CA GLU A 920 24.17 -30.25 28.14
C GLU A 920 24.28 -30.55 26.65
N TYR A 921 24.91 -29.66 25.89
CA TYR A 921 25.11 -29.79 24.44
C TYR A 921 26.46 -30.45 24.09
N SER A 922 26.80 -31.54 24.79
CA SER A 922 28.09 -32.21 24.62
C SER A 922 28.36 -32.73 23.21
N ASN A 923 27.30 -32.95 22.42
CA ASN A 923 27.40 -33.37 21.02
C ASN A 923 28.20 -32.37 20.18
N VAL A 924 28.11 -31.07 20.49
CA VAL A 924 28.87 -30.02 19.78
C VAL A 924 30.36 -30.21 20.02
N ILE A 925 30.79 -30.44 21.26
CA ILE A 925 32.21 -30.73 21.57
C ILE A 925 32.67 -32.03 20.91
N GLN A 926 31.85 -33.07 20.96
CA GLN A 926 32.19 -34.35 20.34
C GLN A 926 32.34 -34.20 18.82
N MET A 927 31.49 -33.43 18.16
CA MET A 927 31.61 -33.08 16.74
C MET A 927 32.93 -32.34 16.48
N MET A 928 33.23 -31.29 17.26
CA MET A 928 34.45 -30.50 17.11
C MET A 928 35.73 -31.35 17.30
N LYS A 929 35.75 -32.27 18.27
CA LYS A 929 36.84 -33.24 18.47
C LYS A 929 36.92 -34.27 17.35
N LYS A 930 35.77 -34.78 16.86
CA LYS A 930 35.71 -35.77 15.77
C LYS A 930 36.30 -35.25 14.46
N PHE A 931 36.05 -33.98 14.13
CA PHE A 931 36.62 -33.33 12.94
C PHE A 931 37.99 -32.68 13.19
N ASP A 932 38.55 -32.83 14.39
CA ASP A 932 39.87 -32.32 14.77
C ASP A 932 40.07 -30.82 14.44
N LEU A 933 39.03 -29.99 14.62
CA LEU A 933 39.02 -28.61 14.11
C LEU A 933 40.06 -27.69 14.75
N TYR A 934 40.65 -28.07 15.87
CA TYR A 934 41.60 -27.24 16.60
C TYR A 934 43.07 -27.64 16.39
N SER A 935 43.35 -28.70 15.61
CA SER A 935 44.71 -28.97 15.13
C SER A 935 45.17 -27.91 14.13
N THR A 936 46.47 -27.88 13.80
CA THR A 936 46.99 -26.93 12.81
C THR A 936 46.31 -27.06 11.45
N ASN A 937 46.03 -28.30 11.02
CA ASN A 937 45.31 -28.58 9.78
C ASN A 937 43.80 -28.30 9.93
N GLY A 938 43.19 -28.67 11.06
CA GLY A 938 41.77 -28.39 11.32
C GLY A 938 41.44 -26.90 11.38
N ARG A 939 42.30 -26.09 12.00
CA ARG A 939 42.14 -24.62 12.06
C ARG A 939 42.15 -24.00 10.66
N ARG A 940 43.05 -24.47 9.81
CA ARG A 940 43.14 -24.05 8.41
C ARG A 940 41.90 -24.46 7.63
N HIS A 941 41.48 -25.71 7.75
CA HIS A 941 40.28 -26.24 7.12
C HIS A 941 39.02 -25.48 7.55
N PHE A 942 38.86 -25.19 8.86
CA PHE A 942 37.75 -24.41 9.38
C PHE A 942 37.74 -22.97 8.85
N GLN A 943 38.91 -22.33 8.76
CA GLN A 943 39.04 -20.98 8.20
C GLN A 943 38.63 -20.94 6.72
N GLU A 944 39.12 -21.90 5.92
CA GLU A 944 38.79 -22.02 4.50
C GLU A 944 37.29 -22.33 4.30
N LEU A 945 36.73 -23.25 5.08
CA LEU A 945 35.29 -23.54 5.08
C LEU A 945 34.47 -22.31 5.45
N ARG A 946 34.87 -21.59 6.51
CA ARG A 946 34.19 -20.36 6.92
C ARG A 946 34.16 -19.33 5.80
N ASP A 947 35.30 -19.08 5.16
CA ASP A 947 35.40 -18.05 4.12
C ASP A 947 34.60 -18.44 2.87
N ASN A 948 34.62 -19.73 2.51
CA ASN A 948 33.79 -20.29 1.44
C ASN A 948 32.30 -20.18 1.74
N LEU A 949 31.85 -20.60 2.92
CA LEU A 949 30.44 -20.54 3.33
C LEU A 949 29.96 -19.10 3.53
N THR A 950 30.80 -18.21 4.04
CA THR A 950 30.46 -16.78 4.19
C THR A 950 30.19 -16.17 2.82
N THR A 951 30.97 -16.54 1.80
CA THR A 951 30.75 -16.11 0.42
C THR A 951 29.50 -16.76 -0.18
N GLN A 952 29.26 -18.05 0.08
CA GLN A 952 28.11 -18.78 -0.44
C GLN A 952 26.77 -18.36 0.18
N PHE A 953 26.75 -17.97 1.46
CA PHE A 953 25.53 -17.65 2.21
C PHE A 953 25.21 -16.16 2.32
N GLN A 954 25.89 -15.28 1.57
CA GLN A 954 25.66 -13.83 1.60
C GLN A 954 24.17 -13.43 1.42
N LEU A 955 23.38 -14.27 0.74
CA LEU A 955 21.96 -14.05 0.46
C LEU A 955 21.02 -15.09 1.11
N GLN A 956 21.52 -15.94 2.03
CA GLN A 956 20.74 -16.96 2.72
C GLN A 956 20.72 -16.68 4.22
N GLU A 957 19.75 -15.90 4.69
CA GLU A 957 19.70 -15.40 6.07
C GLU A 957 19.80 -16.52 7.12
N LEU A 958 19.05 -17.61 6.96
CA LEU A 958 19.07 -18.74 7.90
C LEU A 958 20.45 -19.42 7.96
N ASN A 959 21.06 -19.73 6.82
CA ASN A 959 22.35 -20.40 6.76
C ASN A 959 23.49 -19.48 7.22
N ASN A 960 23.39 -18.18 6.93
CA ASN A 960 24.32 -17.18 7.43
C ASN A 960 24.21 -17.04 8.96
N MET A 961 22.99 -17.09 9.52
CA MET A 961 22.78 -17.13 10.97
C MET A 961 23.39 -18.38 11.63
N ILE A 962 23.23 -19.56 11.01
CA ILE A 962 23.84 -20.81 11.51
C ILE A 962 25.37 -20.73 11.41
N LEU A 963 25.93 -20.22 10.30
CA LEU A 963 27.37 -20.04 10.13
C LEU A 963 27.95 -19.07 11.17
N ASN A 964 27.29 -17.93 11.40
CA ASN A 964 27.70 -16.99 12.45
C ASN A 964 27.65 -17.62 13.84
N SER A 965 26.62 -18.42 14.10
CA SER A 965 26.52 -19.20 15.34
C SER A 965 27.66 -20.22 15.47
N LEU A 966 28.11 -20.82 14.37
CA LEU A 966 29.21 -21.78 14.34
C LEU A 966 30.55 -21.11 14.65
N ILE A 967 30.79 -19.93 14.06
CA ILE A 967 31.99 -19.12 14.31
C ILE A 967 32.09 -18.74 15.79
N ILE A 968 30.99 -18.25 16.37
CA ILE A 968 30.95 -17.87 17.79
C ILE A 968 31.17 -19.11 18.67
N THR A 969 30.46 -20.20 18.38
CA THR A 969 30.58 -21.47 19.11
C THR A 969 31.99 -22.04 19.06
N TYR A 970 32.68 -21.92 17.92
CA TYR A 970 34.09 -22.32 17.77
C TYR A 970 35.04 -21.51 18.67
N THR A 971 34.75 -20.25 18.98
CA THR A 971 35.56 -19.51 19.95
C THR A 971 35.24 -19.90 21.40
N LEU A 972 33.97 -20.12 21.73
CA LEU A 972 33.53 -20.40 23.10
C LEU A 972 33.95 -21.78 23.61
N ILE A 973 34.13 -22.75 22.71
CA ILE A 973 34.37 -24.16 23.07
C ILE A 973 35.87 -24.47 23.27
N GLU A 974 36.78 -23.60 22.82
CA GLU A 974 38.23 -23.85 22.84
C GLU A 974 38.77 -24.35 24.21
N PRO A 975 38.39 -23.78 25.38
CA PRO A 975 38.90 -24.24 26.67
C PRO A 975 38.53 -25.68 27.04
N PHE A 976 37.51 -26.26 26.42
CA PHE A 976 36.98 -27.59 26.71
C PHE A 976 37.51 -28.68 25.75
N ILE A 977 38.21 -28.28 24.69
CA ILE A 977 38.75 -29.21 23.68
C ILE A 977 40.10 -29.75 24.11
N PHE A 978 40.96 -28.89 24.64
CA PHE A 978 42.34 -29.22 25.00
C PHE A 978 42.47 -29.70 26.43
N LYS A 979 43.45 -30.57 26.67
CA LYS A 979 43.87 -30.91 28.04
C LYS A 979 44.50 -29.68 28.71
N ALA A 980 44.06 -29.38 29.92
CA ALA A 980 44.68 -28.37 30.79
C ALA A 980 45.83 -29.01 31.58
N LYS A 981 46.83 -28.21 31.96
CA LYS A 981 47.97 -28.67 32.76
C LYS A 981 47.57 -29.01 34.20
N ASN A 982 46.64 -28.23 34.74
CA ASN A 982 46.08 -28.35 36.08
C ASN A 982 44.71 -27.66 36.15
N PHE A 983 44.02 -27.80 37.27
CA PHE A 983 42.71 -27.20 37.46
C PHE A 983 42.73 -25.67 37.30
N ASN A 984 43.74 -25.01 37.86
CA ASN A 984 43.87 -23.55 37.78
C ASN A 984 44.11 -23.04 36.33
N ASP A 985 44.84 -23.79 35.51
CA ASP A 985 45.03 -23.51 34.08
C ASP A 985 43.71 -23.62 33.31
N PHE A 986 42.86 -24.60 33.62
CA PHE A 986 41.53 -24.68 33.04
C PHE A 986 40.66 -23.46 33.41
N ILE A 987 40.61 -23.10 34.69
CA ILE A 987 39.84 -21.92 35.15
C ILE A 987 40.38 -20.63 34.55
N TYR A 988 41.70 -20.49 34.44
CA TYR A 988 42.32 -19.34 33.80
C TYR A 988 41.95 -19.24 32.31
N ARG A 989 41.98 -20.34 31.56
CA ARG A 989 41.54 -20.38 30.15
C ARG A 989 40.06 -20.02 29.99
N LEU A 990 39.20 -20.46 30.91
CA LEU A 990 37.80 -20.04 30.93
C LEU A 990 37.68 -18.53 31.17
N ALA A 991 38.38 -17.99 32.17
CA ALA A 991 38.33 -16.57 32.51
C ALA A 991 38.87 -15.64 31.41
N GLN A 992 39.68 -16.15 30.47
CA GLN A 992 40.16 -15.40 29.32
C GLN A 992 39.10 -15.13 28.23
N LEU A 993 37.92 -15.76 28.32
CA LEU A 993 36.80 -15.51 27.40
C LEU A 993 36.13 -14.16 27.71
N SER A 994 36.75 -13.06 27.29
CA SER A 994 36.33 -11.69 27.64
C SER A 994 35.03 -11.19 26.99
N ASN A 995 34.45 -11.92 26.02
CA ASN A 995 33.29 -11.51 25.22
C ASN A 995 32.10 -12.48 25.32
N LEU A 996 31.80 -13.02 26.51
CA LEU A 996 30.59 -13.81 26.73
C LEU A 996 29.38 -12.88 26.88
N GLU A 997 28.57 -12.72 25.83
CA GLU A 997 27.26 -12.07 25.93
C GLU A 997 26.19 -13.10 26.33
N GLU A 998 25.06 -12.65 26.87
CA GLU A 998 23.97 -13.55 27.28
C GLU A 998 23.41 -14.35 26.08
N ASN A 999 23.36 -13.74 24.91
CA ASN A 999 22.98 -14.41 23.66
C ASN A 999 24.07 -15.36 23.12
N SER A 1000 25.32 -15.26 23.60
CA SER A 1000 26.43 -16.08 23.11
C SER A 1000 26.19 -17.58 23.37
N LEU A 1001 25.54 -17.91 24.49
CA LEU A 1001 25.20 -19.28 24.85
C LEU A 1001 24.13 -19.89 23.92
N ASN A 1002 23.20 -19.08 23.41
CA ASN A 1002 22.17 -19.53 22.48
C ASN A 1002 22.77 -20.02 21.16
N HIS A 1003 23.92 -19.49 20.72
CA HIS A 1003 24.59 -19.99 19.53
C HIS A 1003 25.02 -21.45 19.65
N ILE A 1004 25.44 -21.90 20.84
CA ILE A 1004 25.80 -23.31 21.09
C ILE A 1004 24.57 -24.21 20.91
N LYS A 1005 23.42 -23.77 21.43
CA LYS A 1005 22.15 -24.46 21.24
C LYS A 1005 21.73 -24.50 19.76
N VAL A 1006 21.81 -23.37 19.04
CA VAL A 1006 21.52 -23.30 17.60
C VAL A 1006 22.38 -24.31 16.83
N ILE A 1007 23.67 -24.42 17.16
CA ILE A 1007 24.56 -25.41 16.53
C ILE A 1007 24.21 -26.84 16.92
N ASN A 1008 23.84 -27.10 18.17
CA ASN A 1008 23.37 -28.42 18.56
C ASN A 1008 22.08 -28.83 17.83
N ASP A 1009 21.12 -27.91 17.72
CA ASP A 1009 19.83 -28.14 17.04
C ASP A 1009 20.04 -28.35 15.52
N ASN A 1010 21.09 -27.76 14.95
CA ASN A 1010 21.46 -27.88 13.54
C ASN A 1010 22.72 -28.74 13.31
N ILE A 1011 23.06 -29.62 14.25
CA ILE A 1011 24.36 -30.32 14.25
C ILE A 1011 24.56 -31.20 13.02
N SER A 1012 23.48 -31.75 12.46
CA SER A 1012 23.50 -32.55 11.23
C SER A 1012 23.94 -31.73 10.02
N ILE A 1013 23.42 -30.50 9.88
CA ILE A 1013 23.76 -29.56 8.81
C ILE A 1013 25.23 -29.13 8.94
N VAL A 1014 25.65 -28.79 10.16
CA VAL A 1014 27.04 -28.39 10.43
C VAL A 1014 28.01 -29.55 10.19
N THR A 1015 27.65 -30.76 10.64
CA THR A 1015 28.44 -31.98 10.38
C THR A 1015 28.59 -32.22 8.88
N MET A 1016 27.53 -31.99 8.09
CA MET A 1016 27.59 -32.08 6.63
C MET A 1016 28.60 -31.08 6.07
N TRP A 1017 28.57 -29.81 6.49
CA TRP A 1017 29.54 -28.80 6.05
C TRP A 1017 30.99 -29.11 6.44
N LEU A 1018 31.21 -29.69 7.62
CA LEU A 1018 32.55 -30.10 8.07
C LEU A 1018 33.03 -31.39 7.37
N SER A 1019 32.13 -32.14 6.73
CA SER A 1019 32.45 -33.39 6.02
C SER A 1019 32.64 -33.24 4.51
N THR A 1020 32.28 -32.09 3.93
CA THR A 1020 32.45 -31.81 2.49
C THR A 1020 33.92 -31.60 2.15
N GLU A 1021 34.46 -32.39 1.20
CA GLU A 1021 35.83 -32.23 0.69
C GLU A 1021 36.05 -30.82 0.13
N GLU A 1022 37.28 -30.29 0.25
CA GLU A 1022 37.75 -28.92 -0.08
C GLU A 1022 37.29 -28.35 -1.45
N THR A 1023 36.79 -29.18 -2.35
CA THR A 1023 36.37 -28.81 -3.72
C THR A 1023 34.89 -29.00 -4.03
N THR A 1024 34.09 -29.50 -3.08
CA THR A 1024 32.65 -29.67 -3.29
C THR A 1024 31.92 -28.35 -3.03
N VAL A 1025 31.58 -27.65 -4.10
CA VAL A 1025 30.58 -26.58 -4.06
C VAL A 1025 29.30 -27.23 -3.52
N LEU A 1026 28.89 -26.89 -2.31
CA LEU A 1026 27.54 -27.21 -1.84
C LEU A 1026 26.59 -26.60 -2.88
N ASP A 1027 25.80 -27.45 -3.56
CA ASP A 1027 24.90 -27.02 -4.63
C ASP A 1027 23.92 -25.99 -4.08
N ASN A 1028 24.28 -24.71 -4.20
CA ASN A 1028 23.46 -23.59 -3.82
C ASN A 1028 22.40 -23.43 -4.92
N ALA A 1029 21.12 -23.46 -4.55
CA ALA A 1029 20.01 -23.25 -5.49
C ALA A 1029 20.22 -22.03 -6.40
N LEU A 1030 20.91 -20.98 -5.92
CA LEU A 1030 21.26 -19.79 -6.69
C LEU A 1030 22.32 -20.06 -7.78
N ILE A 1031 23.36 -20.85 -7.47
CA ILE A 1031 24.42 -21.27 -8.40
C ILE A 1031 23.87 -22.32 -9.38
N THR A 1032 23.08 -23.28 -8.89
CA THR A 1032 22.39 -24.28 -9.72
C THR A 1032 21.40 -23.62 -10.67
N MET A 1033 20.68 -22.58 -10.22
CA MET A 1033 19.77 -21.78 -11.07
C MET A 1033 20.54 -20.89 -12.04
N GLU A 1034 21.65 -20.27 -11.64
CA GLU A 1034 22.53 -19.55 -12.56
C GLU A 1034 23.06 -20.48 -13.66
N HIS A 1035 23.40 -21.72 -13.32
CA HIS A 1035 23.77 -22.74 -14.29
C HIS A 1035 22.60 -23.24 -15.14
N LEU A 1036 21.40 -23.37 -14.58
CA LEU A 1036 20.18 -23.65 -15.35
C LEU A 1036 19.90 -22.54 -16.36
N TYR A 1037 20.06 -21.28 -15.96
CA TYR A 1037 19.80 -20.13 -16.82
C TYR A 1037 20.90 -19.87 -17.85
N LYS A 1038 22.17 -20.16 -17.54
CA LYS A 1038 23.29 -19.99 -18.47
C LYS A 1038 23.42 -21.17 -19.43
N ASN A 1039 23.31 -22.40 -18.92
CA ASN A 1039 23.71 -23.63 -19.61
C ASN A 1039 22.70 -24.79 -19.48
N GLY A 1040 21.50 -24.55 -18.93
CA GLY A 1040 20.49 -25.59 -18.76
C GLY A 1040 19.84 -25.98 -20.08
N ILE A 1041 19.72 -27.28 -20.32
CA ILE A 1041 19.03 -27.85 -21.47
C ILE A 1041 17.71 -28.43 -20.97
N VAL A 1042 16.60 -27.98 -21.55
CA VAL A 1042 15.26 -28.54 -21.29
C VAL A 1042 14.97 -29.57 -22.38
N ASN A 1043 14.78 -30.83 -21.98
CA ASN A 1043 14.35 -31.90 -22.88
C ASN A 1043 12.86 -32.14 -22.67
N ILE A 1044 12.08 -32.04 -23.74
CA ILE A 1044 10.65 -32.34 -23.70
C ILE A 1044 10.44 -33.69 -24.39
N TYR A 1045 10.00 -34.69 -23.64
CA TYR A 1045 9.61 -35.99 -24.18
C TYR A 1045 8.10 -36.02 -24.37
N LEU A 1046 7.68 -36.38 -25.59
CA LEU A 1046 6.31 -36.75 -25.90
C LEU A 1046 6.20 -38.27 -25.80
N ARG A 1047 5.51 -38.78 -24.77
CA ARG A 1047 5.19 -40.19 -24.66
C ARG A 1047 3.70 -40.40 -24.87
N HIS A 1048 3.36 -41.25 -25.84
CA HIS A 1048 2.02 -41.79 -25.95
C HIS A 1048 1.91 -42.97 -24.97
N LEU A 1049 1.13 -42.83 -23.90
CA LEU A 1049 0.61 -44.01 -23.22
C LEU A 1049 -0.48 -44.60 -24.13
N THR A 1050 -0.46 -45.91 -24.30
CA THR A 1050 -1.30 -46.71 -25.22
C THR A 1050 -2.82 -46.63 -24.98
N ARG A 1051 -3.30 -45.70 -24.14
CA ARG A 1051 -4.71 -45.37 -23.98
C ARG A 1051 -4.91 -43.85 -23.84
N LYS A 1052 -5.22 -43.22 -24.98
CA LYS A 1052 -5.95 -41.93 -25.18
C LYS A 1052 -5.55 -40.67 -24.41
N SER A 1053 -4.44 -40.62 -23.68
CA SER A 1053 -3.87 -39.36 -23.21
C SER A 1053 -2.36 -39.35 -23.40
N SER A 1054 -1.89 -38.55 -24.36
CA SER A 1054 -0.49 -38.14 -24.44
C SER A 1054 -0.18 -37.33 -23.18
N TYR A 1055 0.94 -37.59 -22.50
CA TYR A 1055 1.43 -36.70 -21.46
C TYR A 1055 2.87 -36.28 -21.80
N TYR A 1056 3.26 -35.09 -21.36
CA TYR A 1056 4.61 -34.57 -21.54
C TYR A 1056 5.45 -34.94 -20.33
N GLU A 1057 6.66 -35.45 -20.57
CA GLU A 1057 7.70 -35.53 -19.57
C GLU A 1057 8.74 -34.44 -19.90
N ILE A 1058 8.77 -33.37 -19.11
CA ILE A 1058 9.78 -32.32 -19.24
C ILE A 1058 10.91 -32.68 -18.28
N SER A 1059 12.08 -33.05 -18.81
CA SER A 1059 13.29 -33.24 -18.01
C SER A 1059 14.27 -32.10 -18.25
N TYR A 1060 15.02 -31.74 -17.21
CA TYR A 1060 16.01 -30.67 -17.27
C TYR A 1060 17.38 -31.30 -17.05
N SER A 1061 18.36 -30.97 -17.89
CA SER A 1061 19.74 -31.40 -17.74
C SER A 1061 20.67 -30.20 -17.76
N ILE A 1062 21.50 -30.06 -16.73
CA ILE A 1062 22.58 -29.07 -16.67
C ILE A 1062 23.85 -29.78 -17.12
N ASP A 1063 24.57 -29.26 -18.10
CA ASP A 1063 25.74 -29.92 -18.69
C ASP A 1063 27.02 -29.80 -17.82
N ARG A 1064 26.84 -29.77 -16.49
CA ARG A 1064 27.91 -29.90 -15.50
C ARG A 1064 27.66 -31.18 -14.73
N ILE A 1065 28.43 -32.23 -15.04
CA ILE A 1065 28.91 -33.33 -14.17
C ILE A 1065 29.31 -34.59 -14.99
N GLN A 1066 28.93 -34.72 -16.28
CA GLN A 1066 29.36 -35.90 -17.06
C GLN A 1066 30.83 -35.87 -17.50
N ASN A 1067 31.48 -34.71 -17.59
CA ASN A 1067 32.87 -34.60 -18.08
C ASN A 1067 33.95 -34.96 -17.03
N LYS A 1068 33.65 -34.94 -15.72
CA LYS A 1068 34.56 -35.45 -14.68
C LYS A 1068 34.43 -36.97 -14.48
N ILE A 1069 33.21 -37.51 -14.55
CA ILE A 1069 32.99 -38.97 -14.41
C ILE A 1069 33.49 -39.75 -15.65
N LYS A 1070 33.43 -39.16 -16.85
CA LYS A 1070 34.00 -39.78 -18.07
C LYS A 1070 35.53 -39.80 -18.10
N LYS A 1071 36.22 -38.88 -17.40
CA LYS A 1071 37.69 -38.93 -17.29
C LYS A 1071 38.19 -39.99 -16.29
N VAL A 1072 37.42 -40.30 -15.25
CA VAL A 1072 37.80 -41.33 -14.26
C VAL A 1072 37.43 -42.75 -14.71
N LYS A 1073 36.42 -42.91 -15.58
CA LYS A 1073 36.04 -44.23 -16.11
C LYS A 1073 36.72 -44.64 -17.42
N ASN A 1074 37.41 -43.73 -18.12
CA ASN A 1074 38.12 -44.07 -19.37
C ASN A 1074 39.52 -44.65 -19.16
N GLU A 1075 40.02 -44.74 -17.93
CA GLU A 1075 41.31 -45.39 -17.65
C GLU A 1075 41.19 -46.87 -17.23
N ASN A 1076 39.99 -47.36 -16.90
CA ASN A 1076 39.80 -48.76 -16.52
C ASN A 1076 38.63 -49.41 -17.28
N ASN A 1077 39.01 -50.38 -18.12
CA ASN A 1077 38.21 -51.45 -18.74
C ASN A 1077 37.76 -51.23 -20.19
N GLN A 1078 38.68 -51.62 -21.09
CA GLN A 1078 38.33 -52.30 -22.33
C GLN A 1078 37.78 -53.71 -22.05
N LYS A 1079 36.84 -54.14 -22.92
CA LYS A 1079 36.26 -55.49 -23.12
C LYS A 1079 35.11 -55.89 -22.17
N GLU A 1080 33.87 -55.81 -22.66
CA GLU A 1080 33.12 -56.99 -23.14
C GLU A 1080 31.77 -56.61 -23.79
N GLN A 1081 31.60 -57.16 -25.00
CA GLN A 1081 30.42 -57.60 -25.73
C GLN A 1081 29.08 -56.82 -25.77
N ILE A 1082 28.68 -56.62 -27.01
CA ILE A 1082 27.40 -56.19 -27.57
C ILE A 1082 26.36 -57.30 -27.36
N GLU A 1083 25.13 -56.94 -26.95
CA GLU A 1083 23.93 -57.58 -27.48
C GLU A 1083 22.69 -56.66 -27.36
N ASN A 1084 22.23 -56.25 -28.54
CA ASN A 1084 20.86 -55.93 -28.98
C ASN A 1084 19.78 -55.69 -27.92
N ASN A 1085 19.30 -54.45 -27.87
CA ASN A 1085 17.86 -54.18 -27.80
C ASN A 1085 17.57 -52.88 -28.56
N ASP A 1086 16.64 -52.95 -29.50
CA ASP A 1086 16.14 -51.85 -30.32
C ASP A 1086 15.51 -50.77 -29.43
N GLU A 1087 16.31 -49.82 -28.96
CA GLU A 1087 15.79 -48.57 -28.42
C GLU A 1087 15.30 -47.70 -29.59
N ILE A 1088 13.98 -47.63 -29.69
CA ILE A 1088 13.18 -46.63 -30.39
C ILE A 1088 13.93 -45.29 -30.38
N LYS A 1089 14.40 -44.83 -31.55
CA LYS A 1089 14.93 -43.46 -31.73
C LYS A 1089 13.81 -42.45 -31.50
N ILE A 1090 13.60 -42.06 -30.24
CA ILE A 1090 12.74 -40.95 -29.87
C ILE A 1090 13.37 -39.68 -30.47
N LYS A 1091 12.69 -39.03 -31.43
CA LYS A 1091 13.10 -37.71 -31.96
C LYS A 1091 13.15 -36.71 -30.81
N LYS A 1092 14.35 -36.40 -30.31
CA LYS A 1092 14.59 -35.38 -29.28
C LYS A 1092 14.53 -34.00 -29.92
N ILE A 1093 13.64 -33.15 -29.42
CA ILE A 1093 13.63 -31.72 -29.75
C ILE A 1093 14.36 -31.00 -28.62
N GLN A 1094 15.50 -30.39 -28.91
CA GLN A 1094 16.29 -29.61 -27.96
C GLN A 1094 15.98 -28.12 -28.13
N PHE A 1095 15.66 -27.44 -27.02
CA PHE A 1095 15.54 -25.99 -26.98
C PHE A 1095 16.66 -25.40 -26.11
N LEU A 1096 17.33 -24.38 -26.64
CA LEU A 1096 18.30 -23.58 -25.89
C LEU A 1096 17.59 -22.31 -25.41
N LEU A 1097 17.32 -22.20 -24.11
CA LEU A 1097 16.75 -20.99 -23.52
C LEU A 1097 17.87 -19.99 -23.22
N SER A 1098 18.28 -19.19 -24.20
CA SER A 1098 19.15 -18.03 -23.95
C SER A 1098 18.30 -16.85 -23.49
N MET A 1099 18.30 -16.56 -22.19
CA MET A 1099 17.65 -15.38 -21.61
C MET A 1099 18.66 -14.27 -21.34
N SER A 1100 19.52 -13.96 -22.32
CA SER A 1100 20.56 -12.93 -22.23
C SER A 1100 20.04 -11.51 -21.96
N ASP A 1101 18.74 -11.27 -22.13
CA ASP A 1101 18.18 -9.91 -22.24
C ASP A 1101 17.43 -9.44 -20.97
N ILE A 1102 17.53 -10.17 -19.85
CA ILE A 1102 17.00 -9.70 -18.55
C ILE A 1102 18.11 -9.02 -17.76
N ASP A 1103 17.93 -7.72 -17.55
CA ASP A 1103 18.73 -6.84 -16.69
C ASP A 1103 19.04 -7.49 -15.33
N ASP A 1104 20.32 -7.56 -14.95
CA ASP A 1104 20.81 -8.27 -13.75
C ASP A 1104 20.16 -7.73 -12.46
N HIS A 1105 19.76 -6.45 -12.46
CA HIS A 1105 19.08 -5.82 -11.34
C HIS A 1105 17.63 -6.32 -11.14
N LYS A 1106 16.95 -6.73 -12.23
CA LYS A 1106 15.62 -7.38 -12.16
C LYS A 1106 15.73 -8.85 -11.78
N ARG A 1107 16.80 -9.55 -12.18
CA ARG A 1107 17.10 -10.90 -11.68
C ARG A 1107 17.34 -10.92 -10.18
N GLN A 1108 18.07 -9.94 -9.65
CA GLN A 1108 18.38 -9.84 -8.22
C GLN A 1108 17.14 -9.51 -7.36
N LEU A 1109 16.26 -8.60 -7.82
CA LEU A 1109 15.08 -8.18 -7.03
C LEU A 1109 13.96 -9.23 -6.97
N THR A 1110 13.90 -10.18 -7.90
CA THR A 1110 12.81 -11.17 -7.95
C THR A 1110 12.94 -12.26 -6.88
N PHE A 1111 14.13 -12.44 -6.29
CA PHE A 1111 14.41 -13.55 -5.36
C PHE A 1111 14.74 -13.13 -3.93
N CYS A 1112 15.03 -11.85 -3.67
CA CYS A 1112 15.34 -11.35 -2.33
C CYS A 1112 14.12 -11.17 -1.40
N ASN A 1113 12.90 -11.53 -1.79
CA ASN A 1113 11.68 -11.18 -1.05
C ASN A 1113 10.63 -12.30 -0.88
N VAL A 1114 11.04 -13.58 -0.92
CA VAL A 1114 10.05 -14.68 -0.85
C VAL A 1114 9.64 -15.08 0.58
N ASP A 1115 10.28 -14.57 1.63
CA ASP A 1115 9.84 -14.80 3.02
C ASP A 1115 9.32 -13.52 3.71
N VAL A 1116 8.32 -12.87 3.12
CA VAL A 1116 7.29 -12.13 3.88
C VAL A 1116 5.95 -12.24 3.15
N GLN A 1117 4.92 -12.69 3.85
CA GLN A 1117 3.57 -13.00 3.37
C GLN A 1117 2.75 -11.87 2.68
N GLN A 1118 3.31 -10.78 2.11
CA GLN A 1118 2.47 -9.63 1.70
C GLN A 1118 2.72 -8.89 0.37
N ASN A 1119 3.52 -9.34 -0.61
CA ASN A 1119 3.63 -8.61 -1.89
C ASN A 1119 3.16 -9.38 -3.14
N LEU A 1120 1.93 -9.08 -3.57
CA LEU A 1120 1.20 -9.59 -4.75
C LEU A 1120 1.83 -9.23 -6.12
N ILE A 1121 2.73 -8.24 -6.18
CA ILE A 1121 3.22 -7.70 -7.46
C ILE A 1121 4.26 -8.63 -8.13
N TYR A 1122 5.14 -9.27 -7.35
CA TYR A 1122 6.21 -10.12 -7.90
C TYR A 1122 5.77 -11.55 -8.20
N LYS A 1123 4.75 -12.06 -7.48
CA LYS A 1123 4.05 -13.31 -7.84
C LYS A 1123 3.45 -13.22 -9.25
N LYS A 1124 2.95 -12.04 -9.63
CA LYS A 1124 2.37 -11.78 -10.96
C LYS A 1124 3.39 -11.89 -12.08
N VAL A 1125 4.60 -11.37 -11.91
CA VAL A 1125 5.65 -11.42 -12.94
C VAL A 1125 6.16 -12.84 -13.19
N LEU A 1126 6.32 -13.64 -12.12
CA LEU A 1126 6.71 -15.07 -12.22
C LEU A 1126 5.60 -15.92 -12.85
N ILE A 1127 4.35 -15.68 -12.46
CA ILE A 1127 3.16 -16.33 -13.06
C ILE A 1127 3.05 -15.93 -14.54
N ASP A 1128 3.24 -14.65 -14.90
CA ASP A 1128 3.17 -14.18 -16.28
C ASP A 1128 4.28 -14.79 -17.15
N GLY A 1129 5.48 -14.97 -16.61
CA GLY A 1129 6.58 -15.68 -17.28
C GLY A 1129 6.30 -17.17 -17.50
N GLN A 1130 5.77 -17.85 -16.47
CA GLN A 1130 5.36 -19.26 -16.56
C GLN A 1130 4.18 -19.46 -17.52
N LEU A 1131 3.19 -18.56 -17.50
CA LEU A 1131 2.07 -18.55 -18.44
C LEU A 1131 2.54 -18.31 -19.88
N LYS A 1132 3.55 -17.45 -20.10
CA LYS A 1132 4.12 -17.21 -21.43
C LYS A 1132 4.87 -18.43 -21.98
N LEU A 1133 5.57 -19.17 -21.12
CA LEU A 1133 6.21 -20.43 -21.49
C LEU A 1133 5.17 -21.51 -21.80
N LEU A 1134 4.15 -21.67 -20.95
CA LEU A 1134 3.01 -22.57 -21.18
C LEU A 1134 2.31 -22.28 -22.51
N LYS A 1135 2.02 -21.01 -22.79
CA LYS A 1135 1.40 -20.59 -24.06
C LYS A 1135 2.28 -20.83 -25.28
N THR A 1136 3.60 -20.78 -25.11
CA THR A 1136 4.56 -21.12 -26.19
C THR A 1136 4.59 -22.63 -26.44
N ILE A 1137 4.53 -23.44 -25.38
CA ILE A 1137 4.45 -24.91 -25.46
C ILE A 1137 3.11 -25.33 -26.10
N GLU A 1138 2.00 -24.71 -25.70
CA GLU A 1138 0.68 -24.93 -26.31
C GLU A 1138 0.69 -24.59 -27.80
N ASN A 1139 1.28 -23.46 -28.20
CA ASN A 1139 1.41 -23.09 -29.61
C ASN A 1139 2.26 -24.09 -30.40
N ILE A 1140 3.36 -24.57 -29.82
CA ILE A 1140 4.21 -25.60 -30.45
C ILE A 1140 3.42 -26.91 -30.63
N TYR A 1141 2.64 -27.31 -29.62
CA TYR A 1141 1.77 -28.48 -29.70
C TYR A 1141 0.67 -28.32 -30.76
N ASP A 1142 0.04 -27.16 -30.83
CA ASP A 1142 -1.00 -26.86 -31.81
C ASP A 1142 -0.43 -26.88 -33.25
N ILE A 1143 0.82 -26.42 -33.42
CA ILE A 1143 1.57 -26.54 -34.68
C ILE A 1143 1.87 -28.00 -35.02
N PHE A 1144 2.34 -28.81 -34.06
CA PHE A 1144 2.60 -30.24 -34.31
C PHE A 1144 1.33 -31.02 -34.62
N THR A 1145 0.22 -30.72 -33.94
CA THR A 1145 -1.09 -31.34 -34.19
C THR A 1145 -1.61 -30.95 -35.58
N LYS A 1146 -1.44 -29.68 -35.99
CA LYS A 1146 -1.78 -29.23 -37.35
C LYS A 1146 -0.90 -29.88 -38.42
N LEU A 1147 0.38 -30.10 -38.15
CA LEU A 1147 1.31 -30.80 -39.06
C LEU A 1147 0.97 -32.28 -39.19
N GLU A 1148 0.56 -32.94 -38.10
CA GLU A 1148 0.05 -34.32 -38.11
C GLU A 1148 -1.27 -34.43 -38.88
N LEU A 1149 -2.25 -33.56 -38.59
CA LEU A 1149 -3.54 -33.50 -39.30
C LEU A 1149 -3.41 -33.14 -40.79
N ALA A 1150 -2.42 -32.32 -41.14
CA ALA A 1150 -2.08 -31.99 -42.53
C ALA A 1150 -1.35 -33.13 -43.25
N GLY A 1151 -1.08 -34.24 -42.58
CA GLY A 1151 -0.46 -35.43 -43.15
C GLY A 1151 1.03 -35.25 -43.46
N HIS A 1152 1.75 -34.42 -42.71
CA HIS A 1152 3.17 -34.19 -42.93
C HIS A 1152 3.98 -35.48 -42.67
N PRO A 1153 4.78 -35.97 -43.65
CA PRO A 1153 5.35 -37.32 -43.62
C PRO A 1153 6.31 -37.58 -42.46
N ASP A 1154 6.94 -36.55 -41.91
CA ASP A 1154 7.83 -36.65 -40.74
C ASP A 1154 7.12 -36.74 -39.38
N TYR A 1155 5.80 -36.53 -39.35
CA TYR A 1155 4.97 -36.42 -38.15
C TYR A 1155 3.74 -37.34 -38.16
N GLN A 1156 3.65 -38.30 -39.10
CA GLN A 1156 2.64 -39.37 -39.08
C GLN A 1156 3.16 -40.56 -38.24
N LEU A 1157 2.47 -40.88 -37.15
CA LEU A 1157 2.81 -42.04 -36.30
C LEU A 1157 2.16 -43.32 -36.86
N ARG A 1158 2.95 -44.39 -37.04
CA ARG A 1158 2.48 -45.72 -37.44
C ARG A 1158 2.00 -46.49 -36.20
N ASP A 1159 0.82 -47.10 -36.29
CA ASP A 1159 0.27 -47.99 -35.25
C ASP A 1159 1.05 -49.32 -35.22
N GLU A 1160 1.71 -49.63 -34.09
CA GLU A 1160 2.24 -50.96 -33.80
C GLU A 1160 1.67 -51.48 -32.46
N HIS A 1161 1.05 -52.66 -32.51
CA HIS A 1161 0.43 -53.35 -31.39
C HIS A 1161 1.45 -54.07 -30.51
N TYR A 1162 1.31 -54.01 -29.18
CA TYR A 1162 2.03 -54.89 -28.24
C TYR A 1162 1.09 -55.44 -27.15
N GLU A 1163 1.15 -56.76 -26.89
CA GLU A 1163 0.53 -57.47 -25.77
C GLU A 1163 1.52 -57.60 -24.59
N ILE A 1164 1.02 -57.58 -23.34
CA ILE A 1164 1.82 -57.71 -22.11
C ILE A 1164 1.24 -58.81 -21.21
N HIS A 1165 2.05 -59.77 -20.78
CA HIS A 1165 1.74 -60.75 -19.73
C HIS A 1165 2.31 -60.33 -18.36
N PHE A 1166 1.54 -60.57 -17.30
CA PHE A 1166 1.91 -60.33 -15.89
C PHE A 1166 2.30 -61.63 -15.18
N GLN A 1167 3.34 -61.61 -14.33
CA GLN A 1167 3.47 -62.54 -13.21
C GLN A 1167 4.08 -61.90 -11.95
N GLN A 1168 3.40 -62.15 -10.81
CA GLN A 1168 3.77 -61.76 -9.46
C GLN A 1168 4.65 -62.84 -8.78
N SER A 1169 5.56 -62.47 -7.88
CA SER A 1169 5.61 -63.03 -6.51
C SER A 1169 6.57 -62.28 -5.58
N LYS A 1170 6.24 -62.30 -4.28
CA LYS A 1170 6.84 -61.56 -3.15
C LYS A 1170 7.90 -62.40 -2.39
N GLN A 1171 8.95 -61.70 -1.94
CA GLN A 1171 9.61 -61.72 -0.62
C GLN A 1171 10.11 -63.05 0.01
N ASN A 1172 11.43 -63.14 0.27
CA ASN A 1172 11.99 -62.88 1.62
C ASN A 1172 13.53 -63.08 1.76
N LYS A 1173 14.10 -62.25 2.66
CA LYS A 1173 15.28 -62.41 3.54
C LYS A 1173 16.66 -61.81 3.16
N LEU A 1174 17.17 -61.06 4.15
CA LEU A 1174 18.51 -60.45 4.35
C LEU A 1174 18.74 -59.13 3.58
N ARG A 1175 18.56 -57.94 4.16
CA ARG A 1175 19.17 -57.39 5.40
C ARG A 1175 20.69 -57.53 5.40
N SER A 1176 21.37 -56.75 4.58
CA SER A 1176 22.55 -55.97 4.98
C SER A 1176 22.96 -55.02 3.85
N MET A 1177 23.26 -53.77 4.22
CA MET A 1177 23.90 -52.73 3.42
C MET A 1177 23.02 -51.84 2.52
N MET A 1178 23.14 -50.55 2.80
CA MET A 1178 22.83 -49.36 1.97
C MET A 1178 21.41 -48.76 2.07
N ASN A 1179 21.14 -48.17 3.24
CA ASN A 1179 20.24 -47.04 3.40
C ASN A 1179 21.03 -45.73 3.18
N SER A 1180 20.87 -45.08 2.02
CA SER A 1180 20.99 -43.61 1.86
C SER A 1180 20.67 -43.22 0.41
N SER A 1181 19.45 -42.75 0.14
CA SER A 1181 19.18 -41.63 -0.77
C SER A 1181 17.66 -41.44 -0.88
N GLN A 1182 17.20 -40.29 -0.41
CA GLN A 1182 15.87 -39.77 -0.64
C GLN A 1182 15.80 -39.27 -2.08
N TYR A 1183 14.98 -39.91 -2.91
CA TYR A 1183 14.40 -39.29 -4.10
C TYR A 1183 13.13 -38.53 -3.66
N THR A 1184 13.03 -37.24 -3.93
CA THR A 1184 11.76 -36.50 -3.84
C THR A 1184 11.15 -36.36 -5.24
N GLU A 1185 10.19 -37.24 -5.56
CA GLU A 1185 9.17 -36.98 -6.59
C GLU A 1185 8.24 -35.86 -6.07
N PHE A 1186 8.17 -34.73 -6.78
CA PHE A 1186 7.05 -33.79 -6.60
C PHE A 1186 5.87 -34.22 -7.47
N LYS A 1187 4.88 -34.89 -6.87
CA LYS A 1187 3.54 -35.08 -7.45
C LYS A 1187 2.63 -33.96 -6.95
N VAL A 1188 2.17 -33.09 -7.85
CA VAL A 1188 1.12 -32.11 -7.57
C VAL A 1188 -0.23 -32.73 -7.93
N PRO A 1189 -1.20 -32.83 -7.00
CA PRO A 1189 -2.57 -33.18 -7.34
C PRO A 1189 -3.27 -31.97 -7.99
N CYS A 1190 -3.83 -32.16 -9.19
CA CYS A 1190 -4.66 -31.16 -9.84
C CYS A 1190 -5.99 -30.99 -9.08
N PHE A 1191 -6.31 -29.76 -8.71
CA PHE A 1191 -7.64 -29.34 -8.28
C PHE A 1191 -8.64 -29.48 -9.44
N GLN A 1192 -9.71 -30.22 -9.22
CA GLN A 1192 -10.90 -30.20 -10.07
C GLN A 1192 -11.63 -28.87 -9.87
N TYR A 1193 -11.67 -28.02 -10.90
CA TYR A 1193 -12.68 -26.97 -11.01
C TYR A 1193 -13.91 -27.55 -11.72
N VAL A 1194 -15.01 -27.59 -10.99
CA VAL A 1194 -16.36 -27.83 -11.52
C VAL A 1194 -16.78 -26.57 -12.26
N THR A 1195 -17.02 -26.69 -13.56
CA THR A 1195 -17.73 -25.69 -14.36
C THR A 1195 -19.22 -25.76 -14.04
N GLY A 1196 -19.73 -24.76 -13.32
CA GLY A 1196 -21.15 -24.51 -13.11
C GLY A 1196 -21.61 -23.36 -14.00
N THR A 1197 -22.60 -23.65 -14.84
CA THR A 1197 -23.31 -22.73 -15.74
C THR A 1197 -24.17 -21.68 -15.02
N PHE A 1198 -23.83 -20.39 -15.16
CA PHE A 1198 -24.63 -19.27 -15.69
C PHE A 1198 -23.90 -17.94 -15.49
#